data_AF-A0A137QSY5-F1
#
_entry.id   AF-A0A137QSY5-F1
#
_cell.length_a   1.000
_cell.length_b   1.000
_cell.length_c   1.000
_cell.angle_alpha   90.00
_cell.angle_beta   90.00
_cell.angle_gamma   90.00
#
_symmetry.space_group_name_H-M   'P 1'
#
loop_
_entity.id
_entity.type
_entity.pdbx_description
1 polymer ?
#
loop_
_entity_poly.entity_id
_entity_poly.type
_entity_poly.pdbx_seq_one_letter_code
_entity_poly.pdbx_strand_id
1 'polypeptide(L)'
;MTTLGIAHFNDVYQVSDQKKQVDGKEEVINVTKFAGSVSGVISKWGDRSDGKKDGLVVFSGDLFSPSTETSVTRGRHMPPIINALGVDVACVGNHEFDMGYPRLKELILDTSFPWLVSNIIDKNTGKVPEPMKDVHVLERKGVRIGFVGLVEKEWIATITGWPDNFEWQDYVEVGKRLSAKLRDPNGEYKADIVFAVTHCRYDIKLAQELGALSTSGQVVRDIKSEQGVDLILGGHDHIYWISKGVNGWENFDVNAQQRNAAEDLGDTLIVKSGTDYQDLSEINLVLEDTPTGSIRKKIIQEIKGKRIVTRGDTPVNPDMKVIFDREISTINAAMEEPICITEVPLDVGITIRLHETPIANWVTDCIRHSYDEALAKLGYPKVDAAILSVGNFRGGHTYQPGTPCFETNTTGHFTLGDLMTILPYPDPAVVVEISATDFLAVVESALERWPIKEGRFPAMSGFRVSWDSRKPAGQRVLGIWLLDDSNKLGKDNKPVLVDKEEVLRTSTRKYLLMCGEYMARGGDGYDELIGKKLVITAENGQSCSALVRKYLLGVQFLNKQLRGNPEARKGLNPKALNAISQVENHLRHLPHLPDIKPPAATRSIPLFGAAIEAVHDVVHDTAQAVVDTLIPAVQWLVSTPLIVASHLVADHEDIGLLDCYERRRTRILADLQRQAASGASDAQDTLSRLFSGNRQQPEASAKEADQEEAKVDAADKDAKENIPVIHPVVDGRLKDVAGAAQ
;
A
#
# COMPACT_ATOMS: atom_id res chain seq x y z
N MET A 1 -2.93 -45.32 0.98
CA MET A 1 -3.53 -43.97 1.04
C MET A 1 -2.57 -43.06 1.75
N THR A 2 -2.20 -41.94 1.12
CA THR A 2 -1.26 -40.97 1.71
C THR A 2 -2.05 -39.80 2.27
N THR A 3 -1.73 -39.35 3.49
CA THR A 3 -2.38 -38.19 4.10
C THR A 3 -1.48 -36.96 4.08
N LEU A 4 -2.01 -35.83 3.62
CA LEU A 4 -1.27 -34.57 3.51
C LEU A 4 -1.98 -33.47 4.33
N GLY A 5 -1.25 -32.85 5.25
CA GLY A 5 -1.74 -31.71 6.04
C GLY A 5 -1.36 -30.38 5.40
N ILE A 6 -2.29 -29.43 5.36
CA ILE A 6 -2.07 -28.07 4.84
C ILE A 6 -2.60 -27.06 5.85
N ALA A 7 -1.81 -26.03 6.15
CA ALA A 7 -2.26 -24.80 6.80
C ALA A 7 -2.40 -23.73 5.71
N HIS A 8 -3.59 -23.14 5.54
CA HIS A 8 -3.87 -22.17 4.48
C HIS A 8 -4.44 -20.86 5.03
N PHE A 9 -3.91 -19.73 4.55
CA PHE A 9 -4.40 -18.38 4.82
C PHE A 9 -4.16 -17.44 3.62
N ASN A 10 -4.79 -16.27 3.64
CA ASN A 10 -4.79 -15.29 2.54
C ASN A 10 -5.16 -13.90 3.09
N ASP A 11 -4.85 -12.84 2.34
CA ASP A 11 -5.33 -11.47 2.58
C ASP A 11 -5.03 -10.97 4.00
N VAL A 12 -3.75 -10.89 4.38
CA VAL A 12 -3.32 -10.55 5.73
C VAL A 12 -2.53 -9.26 5.75
N TYR A 13 -3.08 -8.22 6.39
CA TYR A 13 -2.55 -6.86 6.24
C TYR A 13 -2.12 -6.22 7.56
N GLN A 14 -3.02 -6.19 8.55
CA GLN A 14 -2.77 -5.46 9.79
C GLN A 14 -2.13 -6.35 10.86
N VAL A 15 -0.88 -6.03 11.24
CA VAL A 15 -0.11 -6.87 12.16
C VAL A 15 -0.35 -6.53 13.63
N SER A 16 -0.66 -5.26 13.92
CA SER A 16 -0.97 -4.76 15.27
C SER A 16 -2.33 -5.24 15.77
N ASP A 17 -2.68 -4.82 16.99
CA ASP A 17 -3.96 -5.13 17.62
C ASP A 17 -5.14 -4.65 16.77
N GLN A 18 -6.03 -5.59 16.47
CA GLN A 18 -7.25 -5.40 15.73
C GLN A 18 -8.44 -5.78 16.61
N LYS A 19 -9.45 -4.91 16.64
CA LYS A 19 -10.75 -5.25 17.24
C LYS A 19 -11.62 -5.91 16.18
N LYS A 20 -11.93 -7.18 16.37
CA LYS A 20 -12.79 -7.95 15.45
C LYS A 20 -14.03 -8.45 16.19
N GLN A 21 -15.15 -8.46 15.49
CA GLN A 21 -16.36 -9.12 15.98
C GLN A 21 -16.30 -10.59 15.57
N VAL A 22 -16.20 -11.49 16.55
CA VAL A 22 -16.14 -12.93 16.34
C VAL A 22 -17.26 -13.57 17.16
N ASP A 23 -18.19 -14.26 16.49
CA ASP A 23 -19.35 -14.92 17.12
C ASP A 23 -20.15 -14.00 18.06
N GLY A 24 -20.29 -12.72 17.68
CA GLY A 24 -21.01 -11.70 18.46
C GLY A 24 -20.26 -11.15 19.67
N LYS A 25 -18.94 -11.41 19.79
CA LYS A 25 -18.07 -10.84 20.82
C LYS A 25 -16.95 -10.00 20.19
N GLU A 26 -16.60 -8.90 20.85
CA GLU A 26 -15.39 -8.14 20.51
C GLU A 26 -14.16 -8.90 21.01
N GLU A 27 -13.29 -9.28 20.08
CA GLU A 27 -12.00 -9.90 20.34
C GLU A 27 -10.88 -8.95 19.93
N VAL A 28 -9.77 -8.97 20.67
CA VAL A 28 -8.53 -8.27 20.29
C VAL A 28 -7.51 -9.30 19.81
N ILE A 29 -7.21 -9.25 18.52
CA ILE A 29 -6.30 -10.19 17.85
C ILE A 29 -5.13 -9.43 17.22
N ASN A 30 -4.02 -10.12 16.98
CA ASN A 30 -2.87 -9.60 16.25
C ASN A 30 -2.06 -10.76 15.65
N VAL A 31 -1.02 -10.44 14.87
CA VAL A 31 -0.21 -11.45 14.18
C VAL A 31 0.47 -12.44 15.13
N THR A 32 0.80 -12.02 16.36
CA THR A 32 1.50 -12.89 17.33
C THR A 32 0.61 -14.02 17.83
N LYS A 33 -0.70 -13.79 17.93
CA LYS A 33 -1.70 -14.81 18.28
C LYS A 33 -2.00 -15.72 17.09
N PHE A 34 -2.13 -15.15 15.89
CA PHE A 34 -2.30 -15.93 14.68
C PHE A 34 -1.14 -16.91 14.44
N ALA A 35 0.10 -16.45 14.65
CA ALA A 35 1.28 -17.30 14.62
C ALA A 35 1.20 -18.46 15.64
N GLY A 36 0.56 -18.24 16.80
CA GLY A 36 0.24 -19.30 17.76
C GLY A 36 -0.68 -20.37 17.19
N SER A 37 -1.74 -19.96 16.47
CA SER A 37 -2.63 -20.88 15.74
C SER A 37 -1.90 -21.68 14.67
N VAL A 38 -1.06 -21.03 13.86
CA VAL A 38 -0.21 -21.68 12.85
C VAL A 38 0.73 -22.70 13.50
N SER A 39 1.42 -22.31 14.58
CA SER A 39 2.30 -23.22 15.34
C SER A 39 1.54 -24.43 15.89
N GLY A 40 0.31 -24.22 16.37
CA GLY A 40 -0.57 -25.27 16.84
C GLY A 40 -0.90 -26.31 15.77
N VAL A 41 -1.14 -25.87 14.52
CA VAL A 41 -1.36 -26.77 13.38
C VAL A 41 -0.06 -27.51 13.00
N ILE A 42 1.03 -26.76 12.83
CA ILE A 42 2.34 -27.29 12.42
C ILE A 42 2.85 -28.36 13.41
N SER A 43 2.59 -28.18 14.71
CA SER A 43 3.03 -29.10 15.77
C SER A 43 2.45 -30.52 15.64
N LYS A 44 1.31 -30.67 14.95
CA LYS A 44 0.62 -31.96 14.75
C LYS A 44 1.27 -32.81 13.64
N TRP A 45 2.12 -32.20 12.81
CA TRP A 45 2.73 -32.87 11.68
C TRP A 45 3.99 -33.64 12.08
N GLY A 46 4.28 -34.72 11.34
CA GLY A 46 5.50 -35.50 11.49
C GLY A 46 6.75 -34.69 11.15
N ASP A 47 7.85 -35.03 11.81
CA ASP A 47 9.16 -34.44 11.54
C ASP A 47 9.81 -35.05 10.31
N ARG A 48 10.49 -34.22 9.54
CA ARG A 48 11.31 -34.61 8.40
C ARG A 48 12.78 -34.59 8.78
N SER A 49 13.58 -35.34 8.02
CA SER A 49 15.04 -35.43 8.23
C SER A 49 15.78 -34.10 8.01
N ASP A 50 15.18 -33.13 7.31
CA ASP A 50 15.73 -31.79 7.10
C ASP A 50 15.34 -30.79 8.20
N GLY A 51 14.73 -31.26 9.30
CA GLY A 51 14.29 -30.44 10.42
C GLY A 51 12.98 -29.68 10.17
N LYS A 52 12.34 -29.87 9.00
CA LYS A 52 11.02 -29.30 8.70
C LYS A 52 9.90 -30.27 9.06
N LYS A 53 8.66 -29.84 8.89
CA LYS A 53 7.46 -30.67 9.09
C LYS A 53 6.92 -31.23 7.78
N ASP A 54 6.19 -32.34 7.89
CA ASP A 54 5.59 -33.07 6.77
C ASP A 54 4.40 -32.37 6.09
N GLY A 55 3.81 -31.37 6.73
CA GLY A 55 2.73 -30.58 6.13
C GLY A 55 3.23 -29.46 5.22
N LEU A 56 2.29 -28.62 4.81
CA LEU A 56 2.51 -27.46 3.96
C LEU A 56 1.85 -26.23 4.56
N VAL A 57 2.55 -25.09 4.53
CA VAL A 57 1.94 -23.79 4.80
C VAL A 57 1.81 -23.05 3.47
N VAL A 58 0.58 -22.75 3.04
CA VAL A 58 0.29 -22.13 1.75
C VAL A 58 -0.39 -20.78 1.96
N PHE A 59 0.10 -19.77 1.25
CA PHE A 59 -0.41 -18.40 1.34
C PHE A 59 -0.93 -17.90 -0.01
N SER A 60 -2.18 -17.43 -0.07
CA SER A 60 -2.82 -17.06 -1.34
C SER A 60 -2.82 -15.55 -1.63
N GLY A 61 -1.74 -14.86 -1.27
CA GLY A 61 -1.48 -13.46 -1.68
C GLY A 61 -2.14 -12.40 -0.81
N ASP A 62 -1.86 -11.15 -1.16
CA ASP A 62 -2.27 -9.93 -0.46
C ASP A 62 -1.67 -9.81 0.95
N LEU A 63 -0.39 -9.42 0.97
CA LEU A 63 0.44 -9.28 2.16
C LEU A 63 0.89 -7.83 2.39
N PHE A 64 1.41 -7.16 1.36
CA PHE A 64 2.22 -5.96 1.58
C PHE A 64 1.44 -4.67 1.81
N SER A 65 0.13 -4.67 1.56
CA SER A 65 -0.79 -3.53 1.65
C SER A 65 -2.23 -4.07 1.65
N PRO A 66 -3.24 -3.35 2.18
CA PRO A 66 -3.17 -2.08 2.89
C PRO A 66 -3.17 -2.24 4.42
N SER A 67 -2.30 -1.50 5.11
CA SER A 67 -2.35 -1.39 6.57
C SER A 67 -1.82 -0.05 7.06
N THR A 68 -2.14 0.32 8.31
CA THR A 68 -1.57 1.50 8.96
C THR A 68 -0.04 1.42 8.97
N GLU A 69 0.51 0.26 9.26
CA GLU A 69 1.95 0.00 9.23
C GLU A 69 2.51 0.14 7.81
N THR A 70 1.83 -0.37 6.80
CA THR A 70 2.24 -0.23 5.38
C THR A 70 2.36 1.23 4.97
N SER A 71 1.46 2.10 5.44
CA SER A 71 1.54 3.53 5.12
C SER A 71 2.85 4.17 5.63
N VAL A 72 3.52 3.56 6.62
CA VAL A 72 4.85 3.95 7.12
C VAL A 72 5.95 3.15 6.43
N THR A 73 5.85 1.83 6.35
CA THR A 73 7.01 0.98 6.00
C THR A 73 7.08 0.61 4.53
N ARG A 74 6.02 0.89 3.77
CA ARG A 74 5.85 0.42 2.40
C ARG A 74 6.09 -1.10 2.27
N GLY A 75 5.37 -1.87 3.08
CA GLY A 75 5.43 -3.34 3.10
C GLY A 75 6.64 -3.97 3.80
N ARG A 76 7.72 -3.23 4.10
CA ARG A 76 8.98 -3.80 4.65
C ARG A 76 8.86 -4.47 6.03
N HIS A 77 7.81 -4.19 6.79
CA HIS A 77 7.55 -4.90 8.05
C HIS A 77 7.10 -6.36 7.83
N MET A 78 6.57 -6.70 6.65
CA MET A 78 5.97 -8.00 6.39
C MET A 78 6.95 -9.15 6.13
N PRO A 79 8.05 -9.00 5.35
CA PRO A 79 8.99 -10.09 5.12
C PRO A 79 9.45 -10.86 6.37
N PRO A 80 9.91 -10.22 7.47
CA PRO A 80 10.32 -10.96 8.67
C PRO A 80 9.13 -11.69 9.33
N ILE A 81 7.92 -11.12 9.26
CA ILE A 81 6.70 -11.72 9.81
C ILE A 81 6.29 -12.95 9.01
N ILE A 82 6.14 -12.83 7.69
CA ILE A 82 5.66 -13.94 6.85
C ILE A 82 6.68 -15.08 6.78
N ASN A 83 7.98 -14.77 6.87
CA ASN A 83 9.05 -15.76 6.98
C ASN A 83 8.90 -16.62 8.25
N ALA A 84 8.64 -15.98 9.39
CA ALA A 84 8.47 -16.67 10.66
C ALA A 84 7.18 -17.52 10.74
N LEU A 85 6.19 -17.27 9.88
CA LEU A 85 5.02 -18.14 9.72
C LEU A 85 5.33 -19.45 8.95
N GLY A 86 6.53 -19.56 8.36
CA GLY A 86 6.99 -20.80 7.73
C GLY A 86 6.27 -21.16 6.43
N VAL A 87 5.86 -20.15 5.65
CA VAL A 87 5.21 -20.33 4.34
C VAL A 87 6.11 -21.14 3.40
N ASP A 88 5.55 -22.14 2.73
CA ASP A 88 6.24 -22.99 1.77
C ASP A 88 6.10 -22.47 0.33
N VAL A 89 4.96 -21.84 0.01
CA VAL A 89 4.67 -21.28 -1.32
C VAL A 89 3.58 -20.22 -1.21
N ALA A 90 3.72 -19.16 -2.02
CA ALA A 90 2.74 -18.09 -2.11
C ALA A 90 2.32 -17.76 -3.54
N CYS A 91 1.13 -17.20 -3.74
CA CYS A 91 0.75 -16.49 -4.96
C CYS A 91 0.70 -14.98 -4.69
N VAL A 92 0.92 -14.16 -5.72
CA VAL A 92 0.73 -12.70 -5.63
C VAL A 92 -0.76 -12.34 -5.78
N GLY A 93 -1.19 -11.31 -5.08
CA GLY A 93 -2.48 -10.61 -5.22
C GLY A 93 -2.32 -9.14 -5.65
N ASN A 94 -3.43 -8.39 -5.67
CA ASN A 94 -3.50 -6.95 -6.01
C ASN A 94 -2.55 -6.12 -5.22
N HIS A 95 -2.56 -6.30 -3.92
CA HIS A 95 -1.90 -5.36 -3.05
C HIS A 95 -0.38 -5.58 -2.97
N GLU A 96 0.15 -6.64 -3.59
CA GLU A 96 1.58 -6.74 -3.87
C GLU A 96 2.09 -5.60 -4.78
N PHE A 97 1.23 -5.06 -5.65
CA PHE A 97 1.62 -4.07 -6.66
C PHE A 97 1.29 -2.61 -6.29
N ASP A 98 0.64 -2.36 -5.14
CA ASP A 98 0.20 -1.02 -4.70
C ASP A 98 1.33 0.03 -4.65
N MET A 99 2.56 -0.42 -4.46
CA MET A 99 3.76 0.40 -4.32
C MET A 99 4.69 0.33 -5.53
N GLY A 100 4.21 -0.22 -6.64
CA GLY A 100 4.96 -0.42 -7.87
C GLY A 100 5.78 -1.71 -7.90
N TYR A 101 6.00 -2.22 -9.11
CA TYR A 101 6.78 -3.44 -9.35
C TYR A 101 8.24 -3.39 -8.84
N PRO A 102 8.99 -2.26 -8.94
CA PRO A 102 10.33 -2.18 -8.37
C PRO A 102 10.35 -2.51 -6.88
N ARG A 103 9.41 -1.95 -6.10
CA ARG A 103 9.28 -2.20 -4.68
C ARG A 103 8.88 -3.66 -4.39
N LEU A 104 7.94 -4.21 -5.14
CA LEU A 104 7.52 -5.60 -5.00
C LEU A 104 8.72 -6.57 -5.12
N LYS A 105 9.60 -6.35 -6.10
CA LYS A 105 10.80 -7.20 -6.27
C LYS A 105 11.67 -7.23 -5.03
N GLU A 106 11.93 -6.07 -4.42
CA GLU A 106 12.72 -5.99 -3.19
C GLU A 106 12.06 -6.76 -2.05
N LEU A 107 10.76 -6.56 -1.85
CA LEU A 107 10.02 -7.19 -0.76
C LEU A 107 9.97 -8.71 -0.93
N ILE A 108 9.80 -9.22 -2.16
CA ILE A 108 9.83 -10.65 -2.43
C ILE A 108 11.23 -11.23 -2.19
N LEU A 109 12.30 -10.53 -2.56
CA LEU A 109 13.68 -11.00 -2.32
C LEU A 109 14.00 -11.11 -0.81
N ASP A 110 13.31 -10.35 0.04
CA ASP A 110 13.42 -10.46 1.50
C ASP A 110 12.61 -11.64 2.10
N THR A 111 11.78 -12.31 1.30
CA THR A 111 11.03 -13.51 1.72
C THR A 111 11.82 -14.81 1.47
N SER A 112 11.49 -15.85 2.22
CA SER A 112 12.19 -17.14 2.27
C SER A 112 11.59 -18.24 1.38
N PHE A 113 10.51 -17.93 0.68
CA PHE A 113 9.70 -18.87 -0.08
C PHE A 113 9.40 -18.34 -1.49
N PRO A 114 9.09 -19.22 -2.45
CA PRO A 114 8.77 -18.79 -3.81
C PRO A 114 7.38 -18.15 -3.88
N TRP A 115 7.32 -17.01 -4.55
CA TRP A 115 6.10 -16.37 -5.00
C TRP A 115 5.77 -16.78 -6.42
N LEU A 116 4.50 -17.09 -6.67
CA LEU A 116 3.99 -17.57 -7.95
C LEU A 116 3.13 -16.53 -8.64
N VAL A 117 3.41 -16.35 -9.93
CA VAL A 117 2.48 -15.73 -10.90
C VAL A 117 2.66 -16.42 -12.24
N SER A 118 1.76 -17.34 -12.56
CA SER A 118 1.88 -18.25 -13.69
C SER A 118 1.37 -17.68 -15.00
N ASN A 119 0.37 -16.78 -14.92
CA ASN A 119 -0.39 -16.29 -16.07
C ASN A 119 -0.18 -14.81 -16.36
N ILE A 120 0.92 -14.23 -15.87
CA ILE A 120 1.44 -12.93 -16.32
C ILE A 120 2.79 -13.17 -16.98
N ILE A 121 2.97 -12.65 -18.20
CA ILE A 121 4.23 -12.73 -18.96
C ILE A 121 4.80 -11.34 -19.13
N ASP A 122 6.08 -11.18 -18.79
CA ASP A 122 6.87 -10.04 -19.19
C ASP A 122 7.30 -10.20 -20.66
N LYS A 123 6.74 -9.37 -21.54
CA LYS A 123 7.05 -9.38 -22.98
C LYS A 123 8.52 -9.09 -23.30
N ASN A 124 9.24 -8.43 -22.40
CA ASN A 124 10.66 -8.13 -22.61
C ASN A 124 11.53 -9.39 -22.41
N THR A 125 11.13 -10.30 -21.53
CA THR A 125 11.91 -11.51 -21.19
C THR A 125 11.30 -12.79 -21.74
N GLY A 126 10.01 -12.78 -22.11
CA GLY A 126 9.25 -13.95 -22.51
C GLY A 126 8.96 -14.93 -21.36
N LYS A 127 9.18 -14.49 -20.11
CA LYS A 127 8.98 -15.28 -18.89
C LYS A 127 8.01 -14.58 -17.95
N VAL A 128 7.66 -15.23 -16.86
CA VAL A 128 6.96 -14.56 -15.76
C VAL A 128 7.83 -13.46 -15.15
N PRO A 129 7.24 -12.40 -14.56
CA PRO A 129 7.99 -11.33 -13.90
C PRO A 129 8.96 -11.84 -12.82
N GLU A 130 10.22 -11.42 -12.87
CA GLU A 130 11.23 -11.74 -11.84
C GLU A 130 11.04 -10.91 -10.56
N PRO A 131 11.21 -11.47 -9.35
CA PRO A 131 11.79 -12.78 -9.03
C PRO A 131 10.75 -13.91 -8.88
N MET A 132 9.49 -13.67 -9.25
CA MET A 132 8.43 -14.68 -9.15
C MET A 132 8.67 -15.87 -10.10
N LYS A 133 7.96 -16.98 -9.83
CA LYS A 133 8.07 -18.22 -10.60
C LYS A 133 6.75 -18.58 -11.26
N ASP A 134 6.84 -19.29 -12.38
CA ASP A 134 5.67 -19.80 -13.11
C ASP A 134 5.10 -21.03 -12.40
N VAL A 135 5.95 -21.88 -11.84
CA VAL A 135 5.58 -23.08 -11.08
C VAL A 135 6.53 -23.32 -9.92
N HIS A 136 6.07 -24.10 -8.94
CA HIS A 136 6.93 -24.66 -7.91
C HIS A 136 6.57 -26.12 -7.62
N VAL A 137 7.54 -26.93 -7.18
CA VAL A 137 7.30 -28.33 -6.79
C VAL A 137 7.91 -28.59 -5.43
N LEU A 138 7.13 -29.21 -4.56
CA LEU A 138 7.56 -29.68 -3.24
C LEU A 138 7.28 -31.17 -3.12
N GLU A 139 8.14 -31.89 -2.40
CA GLU A 139 7.88 -33.27 -2.02
C GLU A 139 7.49 -33.34 -0.54
N ARG A 140 6.40 -34.05 -0.24
CA ARG A 140 5.93 -34.34 1.12
C ARG A 140 5.43 -35.78 1.19
N LYS A 141 5.92 -36.54 2.17
CA LYS A 141 5.56 -37.96 2.36
C LYS A 141 5.62 -38.80 1.07
N GLY A 142 6.65 -38.57 0.25
CA GLY A 142 6.86 -39.27 -1.02
C GLY A 142 5.88 -38.87 -2.15
N VAL A 143 5.15 -37.77 -1.99
CA VAL A 143 4.26 -37.20 -3.02
C VAL A 143 4.89 -35.92 -3.56
N ARG A 144 5.09 -35.84 -4.88
CA ARG A 144 5.51 -34.60 -5.55
C ARG A 144 4.29 -33.77 -5.89
N ILE A 145 4.26 -32.56 -5.35
CA ILE A 145 3.13 -31.64 -5.40
C ILE A 145 3.57 -30.44 -6.25
N GLY A 146 2.95 -30.26 -7.40
CA GLY A 146 3.13 -29.09 -8.23
C GLY A 146 2.21 -27.95 -7.81
N PHE A 147 2.70 -26.72 -7.90
CA PHE A 147 1.95 -25.50 -7.60
C PHE A 147 1.98 -24.57 -8.80
N VAL A 148 0.82 -23.99 -9.11
CA VAL A 148 0.65 -22.89 -10.07
C VAL A 148 0.00 -21.70 -9.35
N GLY A 149 0.45 -20.49 -9.64
CA GLY A 149 -0.11 -19.24 -9.10
C GLY A 149 -1.00 -18.57 -10.15
N LEU A 150 -2.31 -18.53 -9.97
CA LEU A 150 -3.23 -17.99 -10.98
C LEU A 150 -3.96 -16.77 -10.48
N VAL A 151 -4.02 -15.74 -11.31
CA VAL A 151 -4.62 -14.47 -10.96
C VAL A 151 -5.63 -14.00 -12.01
N GLU A 152 -6.70 -13.32 -11.59
CA GLU A 152 -7.74 -12.87 -12.52
C GLU A 152 -7.28 -11.64 -13.33
N LYS A 153 -8.06 -11.21 -14.33
CA LYS A 153 -7.65 -10.12 -15.23
C LYS A 153 -8.08 -8.75 -14.68
N GLU A 154 -9.19 -8.74 -13.96
CA GLU A 154 -9.98 -7.57 -13.62
C GLU A 154 -9.21 -6.64 -12.67
N TRP A 155 -8.51 -7.19 -11.68
CA TRP A 155 -7.68 -6.42 -10.74
C TRP A 155 -6.44 -5.78 -11.38
N ILE A 156 -6.01 -6.19 -12.57
CA ILE A 156 -4.83 -5.59 -13.22
C ILE A 156 -5.10 -4.14 -13.64
N ALA A 157 -6.32 -3.88 -14.11
CA ALA A 157 -6.68 -2.56 -14.63
C ALA A 157 -6.79 -1.49 -13.53
N THR A 158 -6.92 -1.90 -12.27
CA THR A 158 -7.06 -1.02 -11.11
C THR A 158 -5.73 -0.67 -10.44
N ILE A 159 -4.62 -1.33 -10.83
CA ILE A 159 -3.28 -1.10 -10.28
C ILE A 159 -2.60 0.12 -10.94
N THR A 160 -2.25 1.10 -10.12
CA THR A 160 -1.33 2.18 -10.48
C THR A 160 0.10 1.65 -10.59
N GLY A 161 0.88 2.10 -11.56
CA GLY A 161 2.25 1.58 -11.72
C GLY A 161 2.37 0.21 -12.37
N TRP A 162 1.27 -0.41 -12.83
CA TRP A 162 1.35 -1.70 -13.53
C TRP A 162 2.23 -1.58 -14.79
N PRO A 163 3.28 -2.43 -14.96
CA PRO A 163 4.18 -2.36 -16.11
C PRO A 163 3.50 -2.66 -17.45
N ASP A 164 3.68 -1.79 -18.45
CA ASP A 164 3.02 -1.91 -19.78
C ASP A 164 3.49 -3.12 -20.59
N ASN A 165 4.67 -3.66 -20.26
CA ASN A 165 5.25 -4.86 -20.85
C ASN A 165 4.67 -6.15 -20.26
N PHE A 166 3.88 -6.09 -19.19
CA PHE A 166 3.26 -7.28 -18.61
C PHE A 166 1.94 -7.61 -19.32
N GLU A 167 1.79 -8.88 -19.66
CA GLU A 167 0.65 -9.41 -20.41
C GLU A 167 -0.02 -10.53 -19.62
N TRP A 168 -1.32 -10.37 -19.36
CA TRP A 168 -2.13 -11.42 -18.77
C TRP A 168 -2.54 -12.45 -19.81
N GLN A 169 -2.43 -13.72 -19.44
CA GLN A 169 -2.89 -14.88 -20.20
C GLN A 169 -4.06 -15.54 -19.47
N ASP A 170 -4.93 -16.20 -20.23
CA ASP A 170 -6.07 -16.92 -19.66
C ASP A 170 -5.61 -17.96 -18.63
N TYR A 171 -6.08 -17.81 -17.40
CA TYR A 171 -5.70 -18.65 -16.27
C TYR A 171 -6.07 -20.14 -16.42
N VAL A 172 -7.06 -20.49 -17.24
CA VAL A 172 -7.53 -21.86 -17.46
C VAL A 172 -6.64 -22.52 -18.50
N GLU A 173 -6.35 -21.81 -19.60
CA GLU A 173 -5.40 -22.25 -20.61
C GLU A 173 -4.00 -22.43 -20.00
N VAL A 174 -3.53 -21.45 -19.22
CA VAL A 174 -2.25 -21.51 -18.52
C VAL A 174 -2.23 -22.65 -17.50
N GLY A 175 -3.28 -22.79 -16.68
CA GLY A 175 -3.36 -23.86 -15.68
C GLY A 175 -3.30 -25.27 -16.31
N LYS A 176 -4.01 -25.51 -17.42
CA LYS A 176 -3.94 -26.78 -18.17
C LYS A 176 -2.56 -27.01 -18.79
N ARG A 177 -1.98 -25.99 -19.41
CA ARG A 177 -0.64 -26.05 -20.01
C ARG A 177 0.43 -26.36 -18.97
N LEU A 178 0.39 -25.70 -17.82
CA LEU A 178 1.35 -25.91 -16.74
C LEU A 178 1.13 -27.23 -16.01
N SER A 179 -0.11 -27.70 -15.88
CA SER A 179 -0.39 -29.06 -15.41
C SER A 179 0.29 -30.11 -16.29
N ALA A 180 0.22 -29.96 -17.62
CA ALA A 180 0.92 -30.85 -18.56
C ALA A 180 2.44 -30.81 -18.37
N LYS A 181 3.03 -29.61 -18.25
CA LYS A 181 4.46 -29.42 -17.96
C LYS A 181 4.87 -30.06 -16.62
N LEU A 182 4.07 -29.89 -15.58
CA LEU A 182 4.35 -30.41 -14.24
C LEU A 182 4.26 -31.94 -14.19
N ARG A 183 3.33 -32.54 -14.96
CA ARG A 183 3.05 -33.97 -14.92
C ARG A 183 3.81 -34.81 -15.96
N ASP A 184 4.49 -34.17 -16.91
CA ASP A 184 5.24 -34.87 -17.96
C ASP A 184 6.19 -35.94 -17.37
N PRO A 185 6.02 -37.23 -17.70
CA PRO A 185 6.87 -38.30 -17.19
C PRO A 185 8.34 -38.16 -17.63
N ASN A 186 8.59 -37.48 -18.75
CA ASN A 186 9.92 -37.19 -19.28
C ASN A 186 10.43 -35.81 -18.85
N GLY A 187 9.57 -35.00 -18.22
CA GLY A 187 9.90 -33.67 -17.73
C GLY A 187 10.69 -33.67 -16.43
N GLU A 188 11.06 -32.48 -15.98
CA GLU A 188 11.82 -32.27 -14.74
C GLU A 188 10.99 -32.59 -13.48
N TYR A 189 9.74 -32.11 -13.45
CA TYR A 189 8.92 -32.03 -12.24
C TYR A 189 8.25 -33.35 -11.86
N LYS A 190 7.66 -34.04 -12.84
CA LYS A 190 6.98 -35.35 -12.69
C LYS A 190 5.96 -35.39 -11.54
N ALA A 191 5.27 -34.28 -11.30
CA ALA A 191 4.33 -34.07 -10.21
C ALA A 191 3.23 -35.16 -10.19
N ASP A 192 2.93 -35.65 -9.00
CA ASP A 192 1.90 -36.66 -8.77
C ASP A 192 0.53 -36.00 -8.58
N ILE A 193 0.50 -34.79 -8.04
CA ILE A 193 -0.68 -33.94 -7.82
C ILE A 193 -0.34 -32.46 -8.10
N VAL A 194 -1.31 -31.64 -8.51
CA VAL A 194 -1.12 -30.21 -8.80
C VAL A 194 -2.16 -29.37 -8.07
N PHE A 195 -1.73 -28.36 -7.31
CA PHE A 195 -2.59 -27.38 -6.66
C PHE A 195 -2.48 -26.01 -7.34
N ALA A 196 -3.61 -25.32 -7.47
CA ALA A 196 -3.61 -23.90 -7.82
C ALA A 196 -3.67 -23.09 -6.53
N VAL A 197 -2.75 -22.15 -6.38
CA VAL A 197 -2.81 -21.07 -5.41
C VAL A 197 -3.32 -19.86 -6.17
N THR A 198 -4.45 -19.29 -5.79
CA THR A 198 -5.16 -18.30 -6.60
C THR A 198 -5.46 -17.02 -5.85
N HIS A 199 -5.49 -15.92 -6.58
CA HIS A 199 -5.96 -14.62 -6.08
C HIS A 199 -7.03 -14.10 -7.05
N CYS A 200 -8.24 -14.64 -6.92
CA CYS A 200 -9.35 -14.51 -7.87
C CYS A 200 -10.70 -14.47 -7.14
N ARG A 201 -11.72 -13.78 -7.68
CA ARG A 201 -13.10 -13.83 -7.13
C ARG A 201 -13.86 -15.09 -7.55
N TYR A 202 -13.74 -15.49 -8.81
CA TYR A 202 -14.61 -16.50 -9.46
C TYR A 202 -14.03 -17.92 -9.43
N ASP A 203 -13.58 -18.40 -8.27
CA ASP A 203 -12.88 -19.70 -8.18
C ASP A 203 -13.75 -20.92 -8.50
N ILE A 204 -15.08 -20.84 -8.37
CA ILE A 204 -15.98 -21.97 -8.71
C ILE A 204 -15.86 -22.36 -10.18
N LYS A 205 -16.04 -21.38 -11.08
CA LYS A 205 -15.92 -21.60 -12.52
C LYS A 205 -14.51 -22.05 -12.89
N LEU A 206 -13.49 -21.42 -12.28
CA LEU A 206 -12.10 -21.80 -12.48
C LEU A 206 -11.84 -23.25 -12.06
N ALA A 207 -12.34 -23.68 -10.91
CA ALA A 207 -12.21 -25.04 -10.40
C ALA A 207 -12.88 -26.05 -11.34
N GLN A 208 -14.09 -25.75 -11.83
CA GLN A 208 -14.78 -26.60 -12.80
C GLN A 208 -13.96 -26.75 -14.09
N GLU A 209 -13.48 -25.65 -14.65
CA GLU A 209 -12.75 -25.68 -15.93
C GLU A 209 -11.37 -26.34 -15.84
N LEU A 210 -10.67 -26.18 -14.70
CA LEU A 210 -9.40 -26.82 -14.38
C LEU A 210 -9.55 -28.23 -13.78
N GLY A 211 -10.76 -28.70 -13.52
CA GLY A 211 -10.99 -30.05 -13.00
C GLY A 211 -10.56 -30.25 -11.55
N ALA A 212 -10.60 -29.21 -10.71
CA ALA A 212 -10.44 -29.30 -9.27
C ALA A 212 -11.78 -29.77 -8.65
N LEU A 213 -12.10 -31.04 -8.89
CA LEU A 213 -13.41 -31.61 -8.61
C LEU A 213 -13.42 -32.47 -7.35
N SER A 214 -14.53 -32.42 -6.63
CA SER A 214 -14.83 -33.31 -5.51
C SER A 214 -15.05 -34.74 -5.99
N THR A 215 -15.15 -35.72 -5.10
CA THR A 215 -15.44 -37.10 -5.49
C THR A 215 -16.76 -37.24 -6.24
N SER A 216 -17.79 -36.44 -5.93
CA SER A 216 -19.04 -36.41 -6.70
C SER A 216 -18.84 -35.83 -8.11
N GLY A 217 -18.06 -34.76 -8.25
CA GLY A 217 -17.70 -34.20 -9.55
C GLY A 217 -16.87 -35.17 -10.40
N GLN A 218 -15.96 -35.92 -9.77
CA GLN A 218 -15.11 -36.94 -10.43
C GLN A 218 -15.91 -38.16 -10.93
N VAL A 219 -17.08 -38.46 -10.36
CA VAL A 219 -17.99 -39.49 -10.91
C VAL A 219 -18.59 -39.04 -12.25
N VAL A 220 -18.82 -37.73 -12.41
CA VAL A 220 -19.41 -37.16 -13.62
C VAL A 220 -18.34 -36.92 -14.70
N ARG A 221 -17.11 -36.57 -14.31
CA ARG A 221 -16.00 -36.27 -15.21
C ARG A 221 -14.73 -37.00 -14.80
N ASP A 222 -14.18 -37.82 -15.71
CA ASP A 222 -12.93 -38.55 -15.48
C ASP A 222 -11.72 -37.61 -15.54
N ILE A 223 -11.41 -36.96 -14.41
CA ILE A 223 -10.25 -36.07 -14.32
C ILE A 223 -8.90 -36.82 -14.38
N LYS A 224 -8.88 -38.14 -14.16
CA LYS A 224 -7.63 -38.94 -14.14
C LYS A 224 -6.92 -38.89 -15.49
N SER A 225 -7.71 -38.76 -16.56
CA SER A 225 -7.27 -38.71 -17.95
C SER A 225 -7.12 -37.27 -18.48
N GLU A 226 -7.24 -36.25 -17.62
CA GLU A 226 -7.26 -34.84 -18.03
C GLU A 226 -6.18 -34.00 -17.35
N GLN A 227 -5.70 -32.98 -18.09
CA GLN A 227 -4.87 -31.93 -17.52
C GLN A 227 -5.71 -30.98 -16.66
N GLY A 228 -5.06 -30.37 -15.68
CA GLY A 228 -5.69 -29.42 -14.76
C GLY A 228 -5.16 -29.54 -13.34
N VAL A 229 -5.89 -28.97 -12.38
CA VAL A 229 -5.47 -28.91 -10.97
C VAL A 229 -6.44 -29.72 -10.10
N ASP A 230 -5.97 -30.16 -8.95
CA ASP A 230 -6.68 -31.07 -8.04
C ASP A 230 -7.36 -30.33 -6.88
N LEU A 231 -6.87 -29.14 -6.53
CA LEU A 231 -7.38 -28.29 -5.46
C LEU A 231 -7.07 -26.82 -5.79
N ILE A 232 -8.01 -25.93 -5.46
CA ILE A 232 -7.79 -24.48 -5.43
C ILE A 232 -7.68 -24.00 -3.98
N LEU A 233 -6.59 -23.29 -3.69
CA LEU A 233 -6.35 -22.55 -2.46
C LEU A 233 -6.39 -21.07 -2.84
N GLY A 234 -7.44 -20.34 -2.43
CA GLY A 234 -7.75 -19.01 -2.97
C GLY A 234 -7.75 -17.88 -1.96
N GLY A 235 -7.68 -16.63 -2.45
CA GLY A 235 -7.80 -15.39 -1.68
C GLY A 235 -8.69 -14.33 -2.33
N HIS A 236 -8.42 -13.05 -2.08
CA HIS A 236 -8.95 -11.83 -2.70
C HIS A 236 -10.27 -11.27 -2.15
N ASP A 237 -11.30 -12.10 -1.95
CA ASP A 237 -12.64 -11.59 -1.55
C ASP A 237 -12.77 -11.24 -0.05
N HIS A 238 -11.72 -11.45 0.74
CA HIS A 238 -11.70 -11.31 2.21
C HIS A 238 -12.72 -12.21 2.94
N ILE A 239 -13.14 -13.31 2.31
CA ILE A 239 -14.11 -14.24 2.88
C ILE A 239 -13.45 -15.53 3.39
N TYR A 240 -13.98 -16.03 4.50
CA TYR A 240 -13.79 -17.43 4.86
C TYR A 240 -14.83 -18.27 4.14
N TRP A 241 -14.40 -19.07 3.18
CA TRP A 241 -15.31 -19.87 2.35
C TRP A 241 -14.68 -21.19 1.92
N ILE A 242 -15.45 -22.26 2.07
CA ILE A 242 -15.07 -23.62 1.73
C ILE A 242 -16.15 -24.18 0.80
N SER A 243 -15.75 -24.75 -0.34
CA SER A 243 -16.69 -25.37 -1.27
C SER A 243 -17.44 -26.55 -0.64
N LYS A 244 -18.70 -26.75 -1.00
CA LYS A 244 -19.57 -27.84 -0.53
C LYS A 244 -19.07 -29.23 -0.91
N GLY A 245 -18.15 -29.34 -1.87
CA GLY A 245 -17.58 -30.61 -2.31
C GLY A 245 -16.64 -31.28 -1.31
N VAL A 246 -16.32 -30.63 -0.17
CA VAL A 246 -15.51 -31.25 0.89
C VAL A 246 -16.26 -32.34 1.66
N ASN A 247 -15.54 -33.29 2.24
CA ASN A 247 -16.14 -34.40 2.99
C ASN A 247 -16.55 -34.03 4.42
N GLY A 248 -15.96 -32.98 4.98
CA GLY A 248 -16.34 -32.47 6.30
C GLY A 248 -15.50 -31.28 6.74
N TRP A 249 -16.12 -30.31 7.41
CA TRP A 249 -15.44 -29.14 7.92
C TRP A 249 -15.92 -28.79 9.33
N GLU A 250 -14.99 -28.65 10.27
CA GLU A 250 -15.28 -28.24 11.64
C GLU A 250 -15.33 -26.70 11.74
N ASN A 251 -16.23 -26.19 12.60
CA ASN A 251 -16.37 -24.76 12.93
C ASN A 251 -16.71 -23.83 11.75
N PHE A 252 -17.30 -24.37 10.69
CA PHE A 252 -17.83 -23.59 9.57
C PHE A 252 -18.97 -24.37 8.89
N ASP A 253 -20.08 -23.70 8.59
CA ASP A 253 -21.17 -24.30 7.81
C ASP A 253 -20.93 -24.07 6.32
N VAL A 254 -20.52 -25.14 5.63
CA VAL A 254 -20.28 -25.12 4.16
C VAL A 254 -21.54 -24.88 3.34
N ASN A 255 -22.73 -25.03 3.94
CA ASN A 255 -24.01 -24.79 3.26
C ASN A 255 -24.54 -23.36 3.46
N ALA A 256 -23.86 -22.55 4.30
CA ALA A 256 -24.26 -21.17 4.51
C ALA A 256 -24.25 -20.39 3.19
N GLN A 257 -25.31 -19.61 2.96
CA GLN A 257 -25.45 -18.86 1.72
C GLN A 257 -24.37 -17.77 1.64
N GLN A 258 -23.58 -17.82 0.57
CA GLN A 258 -22.58 -16.83 0.22
C GLN A 258 -22.91 -16.24 -1.14
N ARG A 259 -22.91 -14.90 -1.26
CA ARG A 259 -23.38 -14.20 -2.48
C ARG A 259 -22.66 -14.67 -3.74
N ASN A 260 -21.35 -14.91 -3.65
CA ASN A 260 -20.51 -15.30 -4.78
C ASN A 260 -20.39 -16.82 -4.96
N ALA A 261 -21.06 -17.62 -4.11
CA ALA A 261 -21.01 -19.08 -4.15
C ALA A 261 -22.38 -19.74 -4.35
N ALA A 262 -23.37 -18.98 -4.83
CA ALA A 262 -24.72 -19.47 -5.06
C ALA A 262 -24.77 -20.67 -6.05
N GLU A 263 -23.78 -20.77 -6.93
CA GLU A 263 -23.66 -21.79 -7.97
C GLU A 263 -22.86 -23.03 -7.54
N ASP A 264 -22.33 -23.08 -6.30
CA ASP A 264 -21.61 -24.26 -5.83
C ASP A 264 -22.57 -25.45 -5.68
N LEU A 265 -22.42 -26.43 -6.57
CA LEU A 265 -23.21 -27.65 -6.63
C LEU A 265 -22.62 -28.79 -5.78
N GLY A 266 -21.52 -28.54 -5.06
CA GLY A 266 -20.78 -29.55 -4.31
C GLY A 266 -19.88 -30.43 -5.18
N ASP A 267 -19.57 -29.99 -6.39
CA ASP A 267 -18.76 -30.68 -7.38
C ASP A 267 -17.30 -30.18 -7.45
N THR A 268 -16.98 -29.09 -6.76
CA THR A 268 -15.65 -28.45 -6.76
C THR A 268 -14.91 -28.57 -5.43
N LEU A 269 -13.58 -28.40 -5.46
CA LEU A 269 -12.71 -28.35 -4.27
C LEU A 269 -11.96 -27.01 -4.22
N ILE A 270 -12.42 -26.12 -3.33
CA ILE A 270 -11.88 -24.78 -3.11
C ILE A 270 -11.83 -24.46 -1.62
N VAL A 271 -10.74 -23.82 -1.18
CA VAL A 271 -10.58 -23.31 0.19
C VAL A 271 -10.11 -21.85 0.16
N LYS A 272 -10.86 -20.96 0.81
CA LYS A 272 -10.51 -19.57 1.14
C LYS A 272 -10.57 -19.35 2.64
N SER A 273 -9.58 -18.68 3.19
CA SER A 273 -9.31 -18.63 4.63
C SER A 273 -9.48 -17.26 5.27
N GLY A 274 -10.45 -16.45 4.82
CA GLY A 274 -10.78 -15.19 5.51
C GLY A 274 -9.82 -14.07 5.15
N THR A 275 -9.43 -13.28 6.16
CA THR A 275 -8.54 -12.12 6.01
C THR A 275 -7.93 -11.71 7.36
N ASP A 276 -6.92 -10.86 7.35
CA ASP A 276 -6.45 -10.03 8.47
C ASP A 276 -5.99 -10.82 9.69
N TYR A 277 -5.39 -11.99 9.45
CA TYR A 277 -4.95 -12.92 10.49
C TYR A 277 -6.08 -13.40 11.43
N GLN A 278 -7.34 -13.22 11.01
CA GLN A 278 -8.50 -13.67 11.78
C GLN A 278 -8.71 -15.17 11.67
N ASP A 279 -8.45 -15.74 10.49
CA ASP A 279 -8.83 -17.10 10.15
C ASP A 279 -7.68 -17.90 9.57
N LEU A 280 -7.58 -19.16 9.99
CA LEU A 280 -6.65 -20.16 9.48
C LEU A 280 -7.44 -21.43 9.14
N SER A 281 -7.17 -22.01 7.97
CA SER A 281 -7.70 -23.33 7.62
C SER A 281 -6.67 -24.41 7.88
N GLU A 282 -7.01 -25.36 8.75
CA GLU A 282 -6.31 -26.64 8.88
C GLU A 282 -6.98 -27.66 7.96
N ILE A 283 -6.26 -28.18 6.98
CA ILE A 283 -6.75 -29.06 5.92
C ILE A 283 -6.04 -30.41 6.01
N ASN A 284 -6.79 -31.50 5.88
CA ASN A 284 -6.28 -32.86 5.80
C ASN A 284 -6.82 -33.51 4.52
N LEU A 285 -5.90 -33.84 3.61
CA LEU A 285 -6.20 -34.54 2.36
C LEU A 285 -5.87 -36.03 2.50
N VAL A 286 -6.72 -36.89 1.96
CA VAL A 286 -6.44 -38.30 1.71
C VAL A 286 -6.31 -38.49 0.20
N LEU A 287 -5.14 -38.95 -0.22
CA LEU A 287 -4.82 -39.15 -1.63
C LEU A 287 -4.91 -40.63 -2.00
N GLU A 288 -5.52 -40.90 -3.15
CA GLU A 288 -5.54 -42.22 -3.80
C GLU A 288 -4.64 -42.27 -5.02
N ASP A 289 -4.06 -43.45 -5.27
CA ASP A 289 -3.34 -43.75 -6.50
C ASP A 289 -4.34 -44.00 -7.64
N THR A 290 -4.01 -43.51 -8.82
CA THR A 290 -4.78 -43.78 -10.04
C THR A 290 -4.21 -44.98 -10.80
N PRO A 291 -4.98 -45.57 -11.72
CA PRO A 291 -4.49 -46.64 -12.58
C PRO A 291 -3.25 -46.21 -13.38
N THR A 292 -2.33 -47.15 -13.61
CA THR A 292 -1.15 -46.93 -14.47
C THR A 292 -1.57 -46.40 -15.84
N GLY A 293 -0.92 -45.33 -16.30
CA GLY A 293 -1.23 -44.67 -17.57
C GLY A 293 -2.13 -43.43 -17.44
N SER A 294 -2.70 -43.16 -16.26
CA SER A 294 -3.43 -41.92 -15.98
C SER A 294 -2.49 -40.69 -16.07
N ILE A 295 -3.04 -39.54 -16.47
CA ILE A 295 -2.31 -38.26 -16.46
C ILE A 295 -2.07 -37.81 -15.03
N ARG A 296 -3.12 -37.84 -14.20
CA ARG A 296 -3.03 -37.52 -12.77
C ARG A 296 -2.64 -38.77 -12.01
N LYS A 297 -1.41 -38.87 -11.50
CA LYS A 297 -0.96 -40.08 -10.79
C LYS A 297 -1.67 -40.28 -9.47
N LYS A 298 -2.00 -39.18 -8.78
CA LYS A 298 -2.82 -39.16 -7.57
C LYS A 298 -3.97 -38.17 -7.72
N ILE A 299 -5.07 -38.47 -7.04
CA ILE A 299 -6.23 -37.59 -6.91
C ILE A 299 -6.68 -37.52 -5.44
N ILE A 300 -7.48 -36.51 -5.12
CA ILE A 300 -8.04 -36.32 -3.77
C ILE A 300 -9.26 -37.23 -3.63
N GLN A 301 -9.15 -38.20 -2.73
CA GLN A 301 -10.24 -39.09 -2.34
C GLN A 301 -11.08 -38.47 -1.22
N GLU A 302 -10.42 -37.77 -0.29
CA GLU A 302 -11.07 -37.13 0.84
C GLU A 302 -10.38 -35.81 1.17
N ILE A 303 -11.18 -34.79 1.50
CA ILE A 303 -10.73 -33.54 2.10
C ILE A 303 -11.59 -33.25 3.31
N LYS A 304 -10.93 -33.14 4.46
CA LYS A 304 -11.53 -32.66 5.71
C LYS A 304 -10.74 -31.47 6.22
N GLY A 305 -11.39 -30.60 6.98
CA GLY A 305 -10.68 -29.49 7.59
C GLY A 305 -11.38 -28.87 8.77
N LYS A 306 -10.79 -27.79 9.26
CA LYS A 306 -11.25 -27.04 10.40
C LYS A 306 -10.95 -25.56 10.21
N ARG A 307 -11.95 -24.73 10.50
CA ARG A 307 -11.73 -23.29 10.71
C ARG A 307 -11.15 -23.05 12.10
N ILE A 308 -9.97 -22.46 12.14
CA ILE A 308 -9.34 -21.95 13.36
C ILE A 308 -9.46 -20.43 13.31
N VAL A 309 -10.24 -19.89 14.24
CA VAL A 309 -10.41 -18.44 14.40
C VAL A 309 -9.46 -17.97 15.48
N THR A 310 -8.63 -16.97 15.16
CA THR A 310 -7.79 -16.27 16.15
C THR A 310 -8.70 -15.49 17.07
N ARG A 311 -8.48 -15.61 18.38
CA ARG A 311 -9.28 -15.01 19.45
C ARG A 311 -8.40 -14.26 20.44
N GLY A 312 -9.02 -13.49 21.33
CA GLY A 312 -8.36 -12.80 22.42
C GLY A 312 -7.57 -13.72 23.34
N ASP A 313 -8.01 -14.96 23.52
CA ASP A 313 -7.38 -15.98 24.35
C ASP A 313 -6.41 -16.90 23.59
N THR A 314 -6.24 -16.71 22.28
CA THR A 314 -5.28 -17.50 21.50
C THR A 314 -3.85 -17.26 22.02
N PRO A 315 -3.06 -18.32 22.30
CA PRO A 315 -1.71 -18.18 22.80
C PRO A 315 -0.82 -17.35 21.86
N VAL A 316 -0.04 -16.45 22.44
CA VAL A 316 0.98 -15.68 21.71
C VAL A 316 2.16 -16.60 21.35
N ASN A 317 2.59 -16.58 20.09
CA ASN A 317 3.86 -17.17 19.70
C ASN A 317 5.01 -16.25 20.15
N PRO A 318 5.97 -16.75 20.97
CA PRO A 318 7.03 -15.92 21.53
C PRO A 318 8.05 -15.43 20.49
N ASP A 319 8.39 -16.23 19.48
CA ASP A 319 9.33 -15.82 18.44
C ASP A 319 8.72 -14.73 17.55
N MET A 320 7.43 -14.88 17.19
CA MET A 320 6.69 -13.86 16.48
C MET A 320 6.57 -12.57 17.30
N LYS A 321 6.42 -12.67 18.63
CA LYS A 321 6.37 -11.49 19.52
C LYS A 321 7.67 -10.67 19.44
N VAL A 322 8.82 -11.32 19.40
CA VAL A 322 10.13 -10.63 19.23
C VAL A 322 10.21 -9.89 17.90
N ILE A 323 9.79 -10.54 16.81
CA ILE A 323 9.77 -9.94 15.47
C ILE A 323 8.81 -8.74 15.44
N PHE A 324 7.60 -8.92 15.94
CA PHE A 324 6.57 -7.88 16.03
C PHE A 324 7.05 -6.68 16.82
N ASP A 325 7.58 -6.88 18.03
CA ASP A 325 8.05 -5.78 18.90
C ASP A 325 9.15 -4.96 18.22
N ARG A 326 10.05 -5.61 17.46
CA ARG A 326 11.08 -4.93 16.69
C ARG A 326 10.50 -4.08 15.56
N GLU A 327 9.59 -4.64 14.77
CA GLU A 327 8.98 -3.90 13.66
C GLU A 327 8.24 -2.66 14.17
N ILE A 328 7.47 -2.81 15.24
CA ILE A 328 6.74 -1.71 15.86
C ILE A 328 7.70 -0.66 16.43
N SER A 329 8.80 -1.08 17.07
CA SER A 329 9.85 -0.15 17.54
C SER A 329 10.48 0.64 16.39
N THR A 330 10.75 -0.03 15.26
CA THR A 330 11.33 0.60 14.06
C THR A 330 10.36 1.59 13.42
N ILE A 331 9.08 1.22 13.32
CA ILE A 331 8.00 2.10 12.86
C ILE A 331 7.92 3.35 13.74
N ASN A 332 7.90 3.18 15.06
CA ASN A 332 7.84 4.29 16.02
C ASN A 332 9.04 5.22 15.87
N ALA A 333 10.25 4.67 15.69
CA ALA A 333 11.44 5.48 15.51
C ALA A 333 11.43 6.29 14.20
N ALA A 334 10.79 5.78 13.14
CA ALA A 334 10.66 6.51 11.87
C ALA A 334 9.64 7.65 11.93
N MET A 335 8.74 7.68 12.93
CA MET A 335 7.74 8.74 13.06
C MET A 335 8.36 10.11 13.35
N GLU A 336 9.54 10.14 13.96
CA GLU A 336 10.26 11.38 14.29
C GLU A 336 10.97 11.99 13.07
N GLU A 337 11.05 11.26 11.96
CA GLU A 337 11.81 11.68 10.78
C GLU A 337 11.08 12.78 9.99
N PRO A 338 11.80 13.82 9.53
CA PRO A 338 11.23 14.88 8.70
C PRO A 338 10.93 14.36 7.29
N ILE A 339 9.74 14.68 6.78
CA ILE A 339 9.30 14.27 5.43
C ILE A 339 9.07 15.46 4.49
N CYS A 340 8.84 16.66 5.03
CA CYS A 340 8.86 17.90 4.27
C CYS A 340 9.11 19.12 5.16
N ILE A 341 9.38 20.25 4.52
CA ILE A 341 9.42 21.58 5.11
C ILE A 341 8.21 22.35 4.59
N THR A 342 7.44 22.96 5.49
CA THR A 342 6.33 23.85 5.11
C THR A 342 6.76 25.31 5.25
N GLU A 343 6.47 26.13 4.24
CA GLU A 343 6.72 27.58 4.27
C GLU A 343 5.56 28.38 4.86
N VAL A 344 4.41 27.74 5.08
CA VAL A 344 3.20 28.35 5.62
C VAL A 344 2.69 27.58 6.84
N PRO A 345 1.96 28.24 7.77
CA PRO A 345 1.31 27.55 8.86
C PRO A 345 0.26 26.56 8.35
N LEU A 346 0.26 25.34 8.89
CA LEU A 346 -0.72 24.30 8.58
C LEU A 346 -1.68 24.16 9.76
N ASP A 347 -2.82 24.84 9.68
CA ASP A 347 -3.83 24.83 10.73
C ASP A 347 -4.81 23.66 10.58
N VAL A 348 -4.68 22.66 11.45
CA VAL A 348 -5.61 21.53 11.60
C VAL A 348 -6.43 21.64 12.89
N GLY A 349 -6.50 22.85 13.47
CA GLY A 349 -7.36 23.17 14.59
C GLY A 349 -8.84 23.19 14.20
N ILE A 350 -9.70 23.60 15.14
CA ILE A 350 -11.16 23.62 14.92
C ILE A 350 -11.61 24.56 13.78
N THR A 351 -10.76 25.52 13.42
CA THR A 351 -10.89 26.50 12.34
C THR A 351 -10.99 25.86 10.95
N ILE A 352 -10.36 24.70 10.73
CA ILE A 352 -10.44 23.93 9.47
C ILE A 352 -11.89 23.59 9.08
N ARG A 353 -12.81 23.61 10.05
CA ARG A 353 -14.24 23.31 9.88
C ARG A 353 -15.10 24.50 9.48
N LEU A 354 -14.48 25.67 9.27
CA LEU A 354 -15.18 26.93 9.06
C LEU A 354 -14.79 27.66 7.77
N HIS A 355 -13.56 27.49 7.31
CA HIS A 355 -13.02 28.17 6.15
C HIS A 355 -11.95 27.31 5.46
N GLU A 356 -11.66 27.67 4.21
CA GLU A 356 -10.58 27.08 3.42
C GLU A 356 -9.23 27.25 4.13
N THR A 357 -8.45 26.16 4.27
CA THR A 357 -7.12 26.19 4.89
C THR A 357 -6.06 25.64 3.93
N PRO A 358 -4.78 26.07 4.07
CA PRO A 358 -3.71 25.60 3.21
C PRO A 358 -3.54 24.08 3.24
N ILE A 359 -3.58 23.47 4.44
CA ILE A 359 -3.40 22.02 4.61
C ILE A 359 -4.53 21.21 3.95
N ALA A 360 -5.78 21.67 4.07
CA ALA A 360 -6.93 21.00 3.47
C ALA A 360 -6.80 20.96 1.94
N ASN A 361 -6.50 22.10 1.32
CA ASN A 361 -6.26 22.21 -0.12
C ASN A 361 -5.11 21.30 -0.55
N TRP A 362 -3.96 21.42 0.11
CA TRP A 362 -2.76 20.67 -0.24
C TRP A 362 -2.97 19.16 -0.20
N VAL A 363 -3.56 18.62 0.87
CA VAL A 363 -3.85 17.18 0.95
C VAL A 363 -4.78 16.75 -0.18
N THR A 364 -5.85 17.49 -0.44
CA THR A 364 -6.77 17.13 -1.53
C THR A 364 -6.16 17.25 -2.92
N ASP A 365 -5.27 18.22 -3.13
CA ASP A 365 -4.54 18.38 -4.38
C ASP A 365 -3.54 17.23 -4.58
N CYS A 366 -2.84 16.83 -3.53
CA CYS A 366 -1.92 15.70 -3.56
C CYS A 366 -2.61 14.41 -4.00
N ILE A 367 -3.82 14.12 -3.53
CA ILE A 367 -4.46 12.82 -3.80
C ILE A 367 -5.25 12.77 -5.10
N ARG A 368 -5.75 13.90 -5.63
CA ARG A 368 -6.72 13.91 -6.75
C ARG A 368 -6.29 13.07 -7.95
N HIS A 369 -5.01 13.11 -8.31
CA HIS A 369 -4.46 12.43 -9.48
C HIS A 369 -3.88 11.04 -9.21
N SER A 370 -4.00 10.52 -7.99
CA SER A 370 -3.34 9.28 -7.59
C SER A 370 -3.77 8.05 -8.40
N TYR A 371 -4.98 8.04 -8.98
CA TYR A 371 -5.50 6.93 -9.77
C TYR A 371 -5.65 7.23 -11.27
N ASP A 372 -5.10 8.33 -11.78
CA ASP A 372 -5.26 8.70 -13.20
C ASP A 372 -4.76 7.61 -14.16
N GLU A 373 -3.68 6.89 -13.81
CA GLU A 373 -3.17 5.78 -14.64
C GLU A 373 -4.13 4.58 -14.65
N ALA A 374 -4.69 4.22 -13.50
CA ALA A 374 -5.67 3.13 -13.39
C ALA A 374 -6.97 3.49 -14.14
N LEU A 375 -7.46 4.72 -13.98
CA LEU A 375 -8.64 5.22 -14.70
C LEU A 375 -8.45 5.16 -16.21
N ALA A 376 -7.27 5.54 -16.72
CA ALA A 376 -6.97 5.46 -18.15
C ALA A 376 -7.04 4.01 -18.66
N LYS A 377 -6.54 3.03 -17.89
CA LYS A 377 -6.63 1.59 -18.22
C LYS A 377 -8.06 1.07 -18.21
N LEU A 378 -8.89 1.59 -17.31
CA LEU A 378 -10.33 1.30 -17.22
C LEU A 378 -11.17 2.05 -18.29
N GLY A 379 -10.56 2.89 -19.12
CA GLY A 379 -11.25 3.65 -20.18
C GLY A 379 -11.95 4.93 -19.68
N TYR A 380 -11.57 5.43 -18.52
CA TYR A 380 -12.09 6.67 -17.93
C TYR A 380 -11.15 7.86 -18.18
N PRO A 381 -11.68 9.09 -18.19
CA PRO A 381 -10.85 10.29 -18.10
C PRO A 381 -10.17 10.39 -16.72
N LYS A 382 -9.29 11.37 -16.57
CA LYS A 382 -8.70 11.75 -15.29
C LYS A 382 -9.75 12.19 -14.28
N VAL A 383 -9.40 12.16 -13.00
CA VAL A 383 -10.28 12.65 -11.92
C VAL A 383 -10.59 14.13 -12.12
N ASP A 384 -11.87 14.47 -12.15
CA ASP A 384 -12.33 15.86 -12.33
C ASP A 384 -12.15 16.68 -11.05
N ALA A 385 -12.51 16.09 -9.91
CA ALA A 385 -12.57 16.77 -8.63
C ALA A 385 -12.21 15.82 -7.49
N ALA A 386 -11.68 16.35 -6.39
CA ALA A 386 -11.57 15.63 -5.13
C ALA A 386 -12.24 16.41 -4.01
N ILE A 387 -12.95 15.72 -3.12
CA ILE A 387 -13.55 16.28 -1.92
C ILE A 387 -13.29 15.37 -0.73
N LEU A 388 -12.79 15.93 0.36
CA LEU A 388 -12.66 15.23 1.63
C LEU A 388 -13.43 16.00 2.72
N SER A 389 -14.08 15.25 3.61
CA SER A 389 -14.56 15.79 4.87
C SER A 389 -13.34 16.21 5.69
N VAL A 390 -13.30 17.47 6.17
CA VAL A 390 -12.25 17.89 7.11
C VAL A 390 -12.33 17.15 8.46
N GLY A 391 -13.39 16.37 8.69
CA GLY A 391 -13.47 15.37 9.76
C GLY A 391 -12.31 14.36 9.75
N ASN A 392 -11.75 14.08 8.57
CA ASN A 392 -10.56 13.23 8.40
C ASN A 392 -9.26 13.86 8.93
N PHE A 393 -9.21 15.18 9.07
CA PHE A 393 -8.04 15.91 9.52
C PHE A 393 -8.06 16.01 11.05
N ARG A 394 -7.01 15.47 11.68
CA ARG A 394 -6.82 15.38 13.13
C ARG A 394 -5.57 16.17 13.57
N GLY A 395 -5.12 15.99 14.81
CA GLY A 395 -3.98 16.72 15.41
C GLY A 395 -4.39 17.95 16.23
N GLY A 396 -5.37 18.73 15.79
CA GLY A 396 -6.02 19.75 16.62
C GLY A 396 -5.16 20.96 17.00
N HIS A 397 -4.06 21.21 16.27
CA HIS A 397 -3.20 22.37 16.46
C HIS A 397 -2.72 22.95 15.12
N THR A 398 -1.90 24.00 15.17
CA THR A 398 -1.25 24.56 13.98
C THR A 398 0.21 24.13 13.93
N TYR A 399 0.66 23.58 12.81
CA TYR A 399 2.08 23.33 12.54
C TYR A 399 2.69 24.60 11.95
N GLN A 400 3.77 25.10 12.55
CA GLN A 400 4.39 26.35 12.14
C GLN A 400 5.35 26.14 10.96
N PRO A 401 5.56 27.16 10.11
CA PRO A 401 6.67 27.16 9.18
C PRO A 401 7.99 26.96 9.91
N GLY A 402 8.96 26.31 9.26
CA GLY A 402 10.26 26.09 9.85
C GLY A 402 11.42 26.29 8.88
N THR A 403 12.46 26.95 9.38
CA THR A 403 13.80 26.98 8.78
C THR A 403 14.54 25.71 9.21
N PRO A 404 15.32 25.03 8.35
CA PRO A 404 16.09 23.87 8.76
C PRO A 404 17.05 24.24 9.90
N CYS A 405 16.93 23.60 11.06
CA CYS A 405 17.93 23.69 12.12
C CYS A 405 18.40 22.27 12.44
N PHE A 406 19.45 21.82 11.75
CA PHE A 406 19.96 20.45 11.85
C PHE A 406 20.81 20.19 13.12
N GLU A 407 20.96 21.19 13.99
CA GLU A 407 21.79 21.14 15.20
C GLU A 407 20.98 21.09 16.51
N THR A 408 19.68 21.43 16.49
CA THR A 408 18.81 21.34 17.66
C THR A 408 17.54 20.57 17.29
N ASN A 409 17.32 19.42 17.91
CA ASN A 409 16.23 18.46 17.64
C ASN A 409 14.81 19.00 17.93
N THR A 410 14.57 20.30 17.86
CA THR A 410 13.31 20.91 18.30
C THR A 410 13.05 22.21 17.54
N THR A 411 12.30 22.08 16.44
CA THR A 411 11.29 23.00 15.84
C THR A 411 11.48 23.25 14.34
N GLY A 412 10.43 22.92 13.54
CA GLY A 412 10.24 23.44 12.18
C GLY A 412 9.95 22.42 11.07
N HIS A 413 10.22 21.13 11.26
CA HIS A 413 9.98 20.12 10.24
C HIS A 413 8.60 19.46 10.40
N PHE A 414 7.95 19.17 9.27
CA PHE A 414 6.75 18.34 9.22
C PHE A 414 7.20 16.88 9.12
N THR A 415 6.91 16.11 10.16
CA THR A 415 7.40 14.74 10.34
C THR A 415 6.42 13.70 9.80
N LEU A 416 6.90 12.46 9.68
CA LEU A 416 6.01 11.32 9.36
C LEU A 416 4.94 11.13 10.43
N GLY A 417 5.28 11.30 11.70
CA GLY A 417 4.35 11.26 12.82
C GLY A 417 3.27 12.34 12.74
N ASP A 418 3.62 13.53 12.25
CA ASP A 418 2.65 14.61 12.03
C ASP A 418 1.65 14.25 10.94
N LEU A 419 2.12 13.70 9.81
CA LEU A 419 1.23 13.21 8.74
C LEU A 419 0.27 12.13 9.26
N MET A 420 0.79 11.16 10.01
CA MET A 420 -0.05 10.09 10.58
C MET A 420 -0.99 10.60 11.66
N THR A 421 -0.61 11.64 12.39
CA THR A 421 -1.48 12.29 13.38
C THR A 421 -2.60 13.06 12.71
N ILE A 422 -2.34 13.72 11.57
CA ILE A 422 -3.35 14.47 10.82
C ILE A 422 -4.28 13.55 10.04
N LEU A 423 -3.76 12.48 9.42
CA LEU A 423 -4.52 11.52 8.62
C LEU A 423 -4.41 10.10 9.22
N PRO A 424 -4.97 9.86 10.41
CA PRO A 424 -4.76 8.60 11.15
C PRO A 424 -5.63 7.43 10.65
N TYR A 425 -6.62 7.71 9.81
CA TYR A 425 -7.59 6.71 9.40
C TYR A 425 -7.09 5.94 8.18
N PRO A 426 -7.19 4.59 8.18
CA PRO A 426 -6.89 3.77 7.02
C PRO A 426 -8.00 3.80 5.96
N ASP A 427 -8.98 4.71 6.08
CA ASP A 427 -10.10 4.86 5.14
C ASP A 427 -9.55 5.08 3.71
N PRO A 428 -9.90 4.19 2.76
CA PRO A 428 -9.37 4.27 1.41
C PRO A 428 -9.98 5.43 0.64
N ALA A 429 -9.15 6.12 -0.14
CA ALA A 429 -9.62 7.08 -1.13
C ALA A 429 -10.19 6.33 -2.34
N VAL A 430 -11.43 6.62 -2.69
CA VAL A 430 -12.21 6.01 -3.78
C VAL A 430 -12.56 7.04 -4.84
N VAL A 431 -12.99 6.58 -6.03
CA VAL A 431 -13.45 7.45 -7.12
C VAL A 431 -14.88 7.05 -7.49
N VAL A 432 -15.81 8.00 -7.37
CA VAL A 432 -17.22 7.81 -7.69
C VAL A 432 -17.60 8.54 -8.98
N GLU A 433 -18.42 7.90 -9.81
CA GLU A 433 -19.03 8.51 -10.98
C GLU A 433 -20.38 9.13 -10.59
N ILE A 434 -20.50 10.46 -10.71
CA ILE A 434 -21.68 11.22 -10.27
C ILE A 434 -22.26 12.10 -11.40
N SER A 435 -23.55 12.43 -11.29
CA SER A 435 -24.18 13.41 -12.18
C SER A 435 -23.89 14.85 -11.74
N ALA A 436 -24.15 15.83 -12.60
CA ALA A 436 -24.08 17.24 -12.20
C ALA A 436 -24.99 17.55 -11.00
N THR A 437 -26.22 17.03 -10.99
CA THR A 437 -27.15 17.26 -9.87
C THR A 437 -26.62 16.69 -8.55
N ASP A 438 -26.03 15.50 -8.59
CA ASP A 438 -25.39 14.89 -7.42
C ASP A 438 -24.19 15.72 -6.95
N PHE A 439 -23.36 16.23 -7.88
CA PHE A 439 -22.21 17.05 -7.53
C PHE A 439 -22.62 18.34 -6.79
N LEU A 440 -23.65 19.05 -7.28
CA LEU A 440 -24.17 20.21 -6.56
C LEU A 440 -24.73 19.83 -5.18
N ALA A 441 -25.44 18.70 -5.08
CA ALA A 441 -26.03 18.26 -3.83
C ALA A 441 -24.97 17.85 -2.79
N VAL A 442 -23.90 17.18 -3.21
CA VAL A 442 -22.73 16.85 -2.37
C VAL A 442 -22.09 18.11 -1.78
N VAL A 443 -21.88 19.14 -2.59
CA VAL A 443 -21.29 20.41 -2.11
C VAL A 443 -22.27 21.19 -1.23
N GLU A 444 -23.58 21.15 -1.53
CA GLU A 444 -24.60 21.71 -0.64
C GLU A 444 -24.60 21.02 0.73
N SER A 445 -24.55 19.68 0.77
CA SER A 445 -24.52 18.91 2.02
C SER A 445 -23.30 19.28 2.88
N ALA A 446 -22.13 19.44 2.25
CA ALA A 446 -20.89 19.85 2.91
C ALA A 446 -21.00 21.22 3.61
N LEU A 447 -21.79 22.14 3.03
CA LEU A 447 -21.98 23.51 3.53
C LEU A 447 -23.28 23.68 4.32
N GLU A 448 -24.17 22.70 4.33
CA GLU A 448 -25.54 22.80 4.85
C GLU A 448 -25.60 23.23 6.32
N ARG A 449 -24.72 22.66 7.15
CA ARG A 449 -24.69 22.90 8.61
C ARG A 449 -23.74 23.98 9.04
N TRP A 450 -23.01 24.62 8.13
CA TRP A 450 -22.15 25.76 8.48
C TRP A 450 -22.97 26.84 9.22
N PRO A 451 -22.44 27.49 10.28
CA PRO A 451 -21.09 27.41 10.84
C PRO A 451 -20.93 26.41 12.00
N ILE A 452 -21.79 25.39 12.10
CA ILE A 452 -21.58 24.30 13.06
C ILE A 452 -20.25 23.63 12.70
N LYS A 453 -19.33 23.56 13.68
CA LYS A 453 -17.96 23.06 13.52
C LYS A 453 -17.90 21.52 13.43
N GLU A 454 -18.70 20.96 12.54
CA GLU A 454 -18.78 19.52 12.23
C GLU A 454 -17.71 19.08 11.24
N GLY A 455 -17.53 17.77 11.07
CA GLY A 455 -16.52 17.21 10.15
C GLY A 455 -16.79 17.52 8.69
N ARG A 456 -18.07 17.61 8.32
CA ARG A 456 -18.55 17.66 6.95
C ARG A 456 -18.01 18.80 6.07
N PHE A 457 -17.43 19.85 6.64
CA PHE A 457 -16.92 20.98 5.86
C PHE A 457 -15.90 20.48 4.81
N PRO A 458 -15.91 21.00 3.56
CA PRO A 458 -15.19 20.34 2.48
C PRO A 458 -13.77 20.87 2.31
N ALA A 459 -12.78 19.96 2.29
CA ALA A 459 -11.52 20.16 1.59
C ALA A 459 -11.72 19.80 0.11
N MET A 460 -11.23 20.62 -0.83
CA MET A 460 -11.61 20.50 -2.25
C MET A 460 -10.39 20.64 -3.17
N SER A 461 -10.38 19.90 -4.29
CA SER A 461 -9.40 20.04 -5.38
C SER A 461 -10.07 19.88 -6.75
N GLY A 462 -9.58 20.61 -7.77
CA GLY A 462 -10.03 20.52 -9.16
C GLY A 462 -11.29 21.32 -9.51
N PHE A 463 -11.92 21.97 -8.52
CA PHE A 463 -13.08 22.83 -8.72
C PHE A 463 -13.12 23.98 -7.72
N ARG A 464 -13.84 25.06 -8.07
CA ARG A 464 -14.22 26.13 -7.16
C ARG A 464 -15.73 26.22 -6.97
N VAL A 465 -16.13 26.74 -5.81
CA VAL A 465 -17.51 26.91 -5.38
C VAL A 465 -17.72 28.37 -5.02
N SER A 466 -18.79 28.95 -5.55
CA SER A 466 -19.35 30.20 -5.01
C SER A 466 -20.58 29.86 -4.20
N TRP A 467 -20.66 30.38 -2.98
CA TRP A 467 -21.77 30.12 -2.07
C TRP A 467 -22.14 31.36 -1.25
N ASP A 468 -23.31 31.38 -0.64
CA ASP A 468 -23.80 32.46 0.23
C ASP A 468 -24.20 31.90 1.59
N SER A 469 -23.39 32.16 2.61
CA SER A 469 -23.62 31.65 3.97
C SER A 469 -24.88 32.18 4.66
N ARG A 470 -25.49 33.25 4.13
CA ARG A 470 -26.73 33.85 4.65
C ARG A 470 -27.98 33.13 4.14
N LYS A 471 -27.85 32.30 3.09
CA LYS A 471 -28.98 31.54 2.54
C LYS A 471 -29.33 30.34 3.43
N PRO A 472 -30.60 29.92 3.42
CA PRO A 472 -31.02 28.72 4.16
C PRO A 472 -30.28 27.49 3.64
N ALA A 473 -30.14 26.48 4.52
CA ALA A 473 -29.62 25.16 4.19
C ALA A 473 -30.26 24.61 2.89
N GLY A 474 -29.45 24.00 2.03
CA GLY A 474 -29.87 23.48 0.72
C GLY A 474 -30.03 24.53 -0.39
N GLN A 475 -29.73 25.81 -0.11
CA GLN A 475 -29.74 26.89 -1.11
C GLN A 475 -28.46 27.73 -1.05
N ARG A 476 -27.38 27.20 -0.47
CA ARG A 476 -26.17 27.99 -0.19
C ARG A 476 -25.25 28.04 -1.40
N VAL A 477 -25.15 26.99 -2.19
CA VAL A 477 -24.28 26.89 -3.36
C VAL A 477 -24.91 27.68 -4.51
N LEU A 478 -24.20 28.73 -4.95
CA LEU A 478 -24.58 29.57 -6.07
C LEU A 478 -24.08 29.01 -7.40
N GLY A 479 -22.94 28.29 -7.38
CA GLY A 479 -22.40 27.63 -8.56
C GLY A 479 -21.09 26.90 -8.28
N ILE A 480 -20.76 25.98 -9.18
CA ILE A 480 -19.54 25.16 -9.16
C ILE A 480 -18.88 25.28 -10.54
N TRP A 481 -17.56 25.50 -10.56
CA TRP A 481 -16.78 25.53 -11.78
C TRP A 481 -15.58 24.59 -11.64
N LEU A 482 -15.42 23.68 -12.59
CA LEU A 482 -14.19 22.93 -12.74
C LEU A 482 -13.05 23.88 -13.13
N LEU A 483 -11.87 23.60 -12.61
CA LEU A 483 -10.70 24.42 -12.82
C LEU A 483 -9.82 23.88 -13.95
N ASP A 484 -9.09 24.78 -14.59
CA ASP A 484 -8.05 24.46 -15.55
C ASP A 484 -6.73 24.11 -14.82
N ASP A 485 -6.11 23.00 -15.22
CA ASP A 485 -4.86 22.49 -14.63
C ASP A 485 -3.58 23.24 -15.07
N SER A 486 -3.71 24.32 -15.86
CA SER A 486 -2.59 25.09 -16.42
C SER A 486 -1.77 25.87 -15.38
N ASN A 487 -2.25 26.00 -14.14
CA ASN A 487 -1.59 26.73 -13.04
C ASN A 487 -1.11 28.13 -13.45
N LYS A 488 -1.99 28.87 -14.13
CA LYS A 488 -1.72 30.24 -14.56
C LYS A 488 -1.41 31.11 -13.34
N LEU A 489 -0.30 31.85 -13.42
CA LEU A 489 0.10 32.76 -12.35
C LEU A 489 -0.49 34.16 -12.55
N GLY A 490 -0.88 34.77 -11.43
CA GLY A 490 -1.32 36.14 -11.33
C GLY A 490 -0.17 37.15 -11.35
N LYS A 491 -0.51 38.43 -11.25
CA LYS A 491 0.48 39.54 -11.25
C LYS A 491 1.42 39.51 -10.04
N ASP A 492 1.04 38.81 -8.98
CA ASP A 492 1.79 38.60 -7.74
C ASP A 492 2.53 37.24 -7.72
N ASN A 493 2.64 36.56 -8.87
CA ASN A 493 3.20 35.22 -9.02
C ASN A 493 2.50 34.13 -8.19
N LYS A 494 1.25 34.35 -7.77
CA LYS A 494 0.43 33.31 -7.13
C LYS A 494 -0.43 32.57 -8.16
N PRO A 495 -0.72 31.27 -7.96
CA PRO A 495 -1.69 30.56 -8.76
C PRO A 495 -3.04 31.30 -8.76
N VAL A 496 -3.59 31.50 -9.94
CA VAL A 496 -4.93 32.04 -10.12
C VAL A 496 -5.84 30.91 -10.60
N LEU A 497 -6.98 30.79 -9.94
CA LEU A 497 -8.03 29.89 -10.37
C LEU A 497 -8.55 30.32 -11.75
N VAL A 498 -8.46 29.41 -12.71
CA VAL A 498 -8.99 29.61 -14.06
C VAL A 498 -10.17 28.66 -14.25
N ASP A 499 -11.34 29.25 -14.52
CA ASP A 499 -12.54 28.46 -14.81
C ASP A 499 -12.40 27.76 -16.16
N LYS A 500 -12.68 26.46 -16.16
CA LYS A 500 -12.73 25.64 -17.36
C LYS A 500 -14.16 25.38 -17.79
N GLU A 501 -15.01 24.88 -16.88
CA GLU A 501 -16.38 24.46 -17.17
C GLU A 501 -17.27 24.70 -15.95
N GLU A 502 -18.44 25.31 -16.14
CA GLU A 502 -19.47 25.37 -15.10
C GLU A 502 -20.23 24.04 -14.99
N VAL A 503 -20.40 23.53 -13.77
CA VAL A 503 -21.20 22.33 -13.50
C VAL A 503 -22.67 22.73 -13.45
N LEU A 504 -23.32 22.71 -14.62
CA LEU A 504 -24.73 23.07 -14.75
C LEU A 504 -25.64 21.90 -14.33
N ARG A 505 -26.69 22.16 -13.53
CA ARG A 505 -27.69 21.13 -13.13
C ARG A 505 -28.30 20.39 -14.32
N THR A 506 -28.40 21.06 -15.46
CA THR A 506 -28.95 20.52 -16.73
C THR A 506 -27.93 19.69 -17.52
N SER A 507 -26.67 19.62 -17.08
CA SER A 507 -25.62 18.85 -17.76
C SER A 507 -25.90 17.35 -17.63
N THR A 508 -25.80 16.64 -18.76
CA THR A 508 -25.85 15.17 -18.81
C THR A 508 -24.48 14.54 -18.58
N ARG A 509 -23.43 15.36 -18.43
CA ARG A 509 -22.07 14.89 -18.22
C ARG A 509 -21.96 14.13 -16.89
N LYS A 510 -21.18 13.06 -16.90
CA LYS A 510 -20.73 12.36 -15.69
C LYS A 510 -19.39 12.92 -15.24
N TYR A 511 -19.24 13.09 -13.93
CA TYR A 511 -18.06 13.63 -13.29
C TYR A 511 -17.42 12.55 -12.43
N LEU A 512 -16.09 12.48 -12.44
CA LEU A 512 -15.32 11.61 -11.55
C LEU A 512 -14.89 12.40 -10.32
N LEU A 513 -15.48 12.06 -9.18
CA LEU A 513 -15.20 12.69 -7.90
C LEU A 513 -14.43 11.71 -7.01
N MET A 514 -13.23 12.10 -6.58
CA MET A 514 -12.49 11.38 -5.54
C MET A 514 -12.97 11.80 -4.15
N CYS A 515 -13.19 10.83 -3.27
CA CYS A 515 -13.53 11.05 -1.86
C CYS A 515 -13.07 9.87 -0.98
N GLY A 516 -13.21 9.97 0.34
CA GLY A 516 -13.01 8.81 1.23
C GLY A 516 -14.17 7.83 1.16
N GLU A 517 -13.92 6.53 1.37
CA GLU A 517 -14.98 5.52 1.39
C GLU A 517 -16.02 5.83 2.49
N TYR A 518 -15.60 6.31 3.66
CA TYR A 518 -16.51 6.78 4.71
C TYR A 518 -17.57 7.74 4.15
N MET A 519 -17.17 8.70 3.30
CA MET A 519 -18.10 9.62 2.64
C MET A 519 -18.95 8.92 1.57
N ALA A 520 -18.37 8.04 0.76
CA ALA A 520 -19.10 7.27 -0.25
C ALA A 520 -20.21 6.39 0.36
N ARG A 521 -20.08 6.04 1.64
CA ARG A 521 -21.09 5.32 2.43
C ARG A 521 -22.06 6.23 3.20
N GLY A 522 -22.04 7.55 2.97
CA GLY A 522 -22.92 8.53 3.61
C GLY A 522 -22.37 9.17 4.89
N GLY A 523 -21.13 8.86 5.26
CA GLY A 523 -20.47 9.43 6.43
C GLY A 523 -20.52 10.96 6.43
N ASP A 524 -20.64 11.56 7.62
CA ASP A 524 -20.77 13.02 7.86
C ASP A 524 -21.96 13.72 7.15
N GLY A 525 -22.91 12.96 6.58
CA GLY A 525 -24.10 13.49 5.92
C GLY A 525 -24.00 13.57 4.40
N TYR A 526 -22.98 12.95 3.80
CA TYR A 526 -22.81 12.85 2.35
C TYR A 526 -23.71 11.75 1.73
N ASP A 527 -24.98 11.72 2.11
CA ASP A 527 -25.94 10.68 1.72
C ASP A 527 -26.13 10.59 0.20
N GLU A 528 -25.88 11.69 -0.51
CA GLU A 528 -25.94 11.77 -1.97
C GLU A 528 -24.93 10.85 -2.66
N LEU A 529 -23.89 10.39 -1.97
CA LEU A 529 -22.89 9.48 -2.50
C LEU A 529 -23.29 8.00 -2.37
N ILE A 530 -24.30 7.68 -1.55
CA ILE A 530 -24.72 6.31 -1.31
C ILE A 530 -25.22 5.66 -2.60
N GLY A 531 -24.71 4.46 -2.90
CA GLY A 531 -25.12 3.66 -4.05
C GLY A 531 -24.67 4.22 -5.40
N LYS A 532 -23.82 5.26 -5.43
CA LYS A 532 -23.18 5.73 -6.66
C LYS A 532 -22.16 4.72 -7.14
N LYS A 533 -21.91 4.73 -8.46
CA LYS A 533 -20.97 3.81 -9.10
C LYS A 533 -19.55 4.15 -8.68
N LEU A 534 -18.92 3.25 -7.93
CA LEU A 534 -17.49 3.29 -7.62
C LEU A 534 -16.71 2.79 -8.84
N VAL A 535 -15.84 3.64 -9.37
CA VAL A 535 -14.89 3.29 -10.43
C VAL A 535 -13.60 2.74 -9.81
N ILE A 536 -13.09 3.45 -8.81
CA ILE A 536 -12.07 2.93 -7.88
C ILE A 536 -12.81 2.63 -6.58
N THR A 537 -12.76 1.37 -6.15
CA THR A 537 -13.43 0.86 -4.94
C THR A 537 -12.46 0.85 -3.76
N ALA A 538 -12.96 0.59 -2.55
CA ALA A 538 -12.12 0.40 -1.36
C ALA A 538 -11.14 -0.76 -1.46
N GLU A 539 -11.48 -1.76 -2.26
CA GLU A 539 -10.60 -2.90 -2.56
C GLU A 539 -9.34 -2.49 -3.34
N ASN A 540 -9.37 -1.38 -4.06
CA ASN A 540 -8.22 -0.88 -4.83
C ASN A 540 -7.68 0.44 -4.28
N GLY A 541 -8.37 1.00 -3.29
CA GLY A 541 -8.09 2.33 -2.75
C GLY A 541 -7.03 2.27 -1.67
N GLN A 542 -6.14 3.24 -1.67
CA GLN A 542 -5.14 3.46 -0.62
C GLN A 542 -5.62 4.56 0.34
N SER A 543 -5.11 4.54 1.57
CA SER A 543 -5.41 5.59 2.55
C SER A 543 -4.89 6.96 2.10
N CYS A 544 -5.51 8.04 2.57
CA CYS A 544 -5.06 9.39 2.25
C CYS A 544 -3.61 9.65 2.70
N SER A 545 -3.19 9.12 3.85
CA SER A 545 -1.81 9.24 4.35
C SER A 545 -0.80 8.54 3.43
N ALA A 546 -1.14 7.35 2.91
CA ALA A 546 -0.31 6.63 1.95
C ALA A 546 -0.15 7.42 0.65
N LEU A 547 -1.23 8.00 0.12
CA LEU A 547 -1.20 8.80 -1.11
C LEU A 547 -0.41 10.11 -0.96
N VAL A 548 -0.56 10.83 0.16
CA VAL A 548 0.25 12.04 0.43
C VAL A 548 1.72 11.69 0.58
N ARG A 549 2.03 10.57 1.26
CA ARG A 549 3.40 10.12 1.42
C ARG A 549 4.03 9.67 0.10
N LYS A 550 3.28 8.96 -0.75
CA LYS A 550 3.67 8.63 -2.13
C LYS A 550 4.03 9.88 -2.91
N TYR A 551 3.20 10.92 -2.85
CA TYR A 551 3.49 12.22 -3.45
C TYR A 551 4.82 12.80 -2.94
N LEU A 552 5.02 12.88 -1.62
CA LEU A 552 6.24 13.46 -1.03
C LEU A 552 7.52 12.72 -1.42
N LEU A 553 7.48 11.38 -1.45
CA LEU A 553 8.60 10.56 -1.91
C LEU A 553 8.90 10.79 -3.39
N GLY A 554 7.87 10.91 -4.22
CA GLY A 554 8.02 11.26 -5.63
C GLY A 554 8.63 12.65 -5.83
N VAL A 555 8.22 13.63 -5.02
CA VAL A 555 8.82 14.96 -4.99
C VAL A 555 10.31 14.89 -4.64
N GLN A 556 10.66 14.16 -3.59
CA GLN A 556 12.04 14.02 -3.15
C GLN A 556 12.92 13.35 -4.23
N PHE A 557 12.38 12.33 -4.90
CA PHE A 557 13.03 11.70 -6.05
C PHE A 557 13.25 12.70 -7.19
N LEU A 558 12.23 13.48 -7.55
CA LEU A 558 12.34 14.50 -8.60
C LEU A 558 13.38 15.57 -8.22
N ASN A 559 13.37 16.08 -6.99
CA ASN A 559 14.39 17.01 -6.50
C ASN A 559 15.80 16.48 -6.71
N LYS A 560 16.04 15.22 -6.35
CA LYS A 560 17.32 14.53 -6.55
C LYS A 560 17.70 14.47 -8.03
N GLN A 561 16.77 14.06 -8.90
CA GLN A 561 17.05 13.92 -10.34
C GLN A 561 17.28 15.26 -11.04
N LEU A 562 16.61 16.32 -10.60
CA LEU A 562 16.73 17.67 -11.16
C LEU A 562 18.06 18.34 -10.80
N ARG A 563 18.62 18.02 -9.63
CA ARG A 563 19.93 18.52 -9.17
C ARG A 563 21.10 17.63 -9.59
N GLY A 564 20.83 16.33 -9.71
CA GLY A 564 21.82 15.33 -10.04
C GLY A 564 22.33 15.42 -11.48
N ASN A 565 23.40 14.68 -11.75
CA ASN A 565 23.94 14.54 -13.09
C ASN A 565 22.91 13.81 -13.99
N PRO A 566 22.57 14.31 -15.20
CA PRO A 566 21.71 13.61 -16.15
C PRO A 566 22.14 12.16 -16.46
N GLU A 567 23.44 11.84 -16.33
CA GLU A 567 23.96 10.47 -16.47
C GLU A 567 23.39 9.51 -15.41
N ALA A 568 23.02 10.01 -14.22
CA ALA A 568 22.39 9.23 -13.17
C ALA A 568 20.95 8.79 -13.51
N ARG A 569 20.38 9.32 -14.61
CA ARG A 569 19.04 8.95 -15.11
C ARG A 569 19.07 7.73 -16.03
N LYS A 570 20.26 7.18 -16.33
CA LYS A 570 20.40 5.96 -17.13
C LYS A 570 19.74 4.78 -16.42
N GLY A 571 18.84 4.09 -17.12
CA GLY A 571 18.14 2.91 -16.59
C GLY A 571 16.82 3.21 -15.89
N LEU A 572 16.44 4.49 -15.74
CA LEU A 572 15.11 4.85 -15.26
C LEU A 572 14.03 4.46 -16.27
N ASN A 573 12.83 4.22 -15.75
CA ASN A 573 11.62 3.94 -16.52
C ASN A 573 11.33 5.08 -17.52
N PRO A 574 10.94 4.77 -18.77
CA PRO A 574 10.57 5.79 -19.75
C PRO A 574 9.49 6.77 -19.28
N LYS A 575 8.51 6.31 -18.48
CA LYS A 575 7.49 7.17 -17.87
C LYS A 575 8.11 8.17 -16.90
N ALA A 576 9.03 7.72 -16.04
CA ALA A 576 9.75 8.59 -15.11
C ALA A 576 10.65 9.61 -15.82
N LEU A 577 11.37 9.19 -16.87
CA LEU A 577 12.16 10.09 -17.71
C LEU A 577 11.30 11.20 -18.34
N ASN A 578 10.14 10.83 -18.88
CA ASN A 578 9.18 11.79 -19.43
C ASN A 578 8.67 12.75 -18.34
N ALA A 579 8.32 12.24 -17.15
CA ALA A 579 7.93 13.07 -16.02
C ALA A 579 9.02 14.08 -15.63
N ILE A 580 10.28 13.63 -15.49
CA ILE A 580 11.42 14.51 -15.20
C ILE A 580 11.53 15.61 -16.27
N SER A 581 11.48 15.26 -17.56
CA SER A 581 11.57 16.24 -18.65
C SER A 581 10.39 17.23 -18.65
N GLN A 582 9.17 16.77 -18.33
CA GLN A 582 8.01 17.66 -18.20
C GLN A 582 8.18 18.64 -17.05
N VAL A 583 8.69 18.17 -15.91
CA VAL A 583 9.00 19.02 -14.76
C VAL A 583 10.09 20.03 -15.09
N GLU A 584 11.19 19.62 -15.74
CA GLU A 584 12.25 20.54 -16.19
C GLU A 584 11.70 21.64 -17.11
N ASN A 585 10.84 21.28 -18.06
CA ASN A 585 10.20 22.25 -18.95
C ASN A 585 9.26 23.17 -18.18
N HIS A 586 8.46 22.64 -17.27
CA HIS A 586 7.56 23.45 -16.43
C HIS A 586 8.33 24.46 -15.57
N LEU A 587 9.42 24.02 -14.92
CA LEU A 587 10.26 24.86 -14.07
C LEU A 587 10.95 25.99 -14.84
N ARG A 588 11.33 25.77 -16.11
CA ARG A 588 11.87 26.85 -16.98
C ARG A 588 10.88 27.98 -17.24
N HIS A 589 9.59 27.70 -17.11
CA HIS A 589 8.51 28.64 -17.39
C HIS A 589 7.85 29.21 -16.13
N LEU A 590 8.21 28.71 -14.95
CA LEU A 590 7.84 29.37 -13.70
C LEU A 590 8.65 30.67 -13.58
N PRO A 591 8.02 31.81 -13.22
CA PRO A 591 8.74 33.01 -12.87
C PRO A 591 9.68 32.68 -11.72
N HIS A 592 10.89 33.24 -11.72
CA HIS A 592 11.79 33.15 -10.58
C HIS A 592 11.00 33.50 -9.32
N LEU A 593 10.80 32.52 -8.44
CA LEU A 593 10.24 32.76 -7.13
C LEU A 593 11.12 33.83 -6.48
N PRO A 594 10.53 34.92 -5.95
CA PRO A 594 11.33 35.99 -5.38
C PRO A 594 12.22 35.40 -4.28
N ASP A 595 13.53 35.68 -4.35
CA ASP A 595 14.44 35.38 -3.24
C ASP A 595 13.83 35.99 -1.97
N ILE A 596 13.39 35.15 -1.05
CA ILE A 596 12.95 35.60 0.26
C ILE A 596 14.22 36.06 0.98
N LYS A 597 14.50 37.37 0.89
CA LYS A 597 15.53 37.98 1.73
C LYS A 597 15.10 37.80 3.18
N PRO A 598 15.98 37.28 4.06
CA PRO A 598 15.67 37.18 5.48
C PRO A 598 15.29 38.56 6.03
N PRO A 599 14.40 38.62 7.04
CA PRO A 599 13.96 39.89 7.60
C PRO A 599 15.16 40.71 8.04
N ALA A 600 15.19 41.98 7.64
CA ALA A 600 16.29 42.89 7.95
C ALA A 600 16.46 42.97 9.48
N ALA A 601 17.64 42.57 9.96
CA ALA A 601 18.02 42.68 11.36
C ALA A 601 17.75 44.11 11.86
N THR A 602 16.79 44.27 12.76
CA THR A 602 16.49 45.54 13.42
C THR A 602 17.71 46.00 14.23
N ARG A 603 18.08 47.26 13.99
CA ARG A 603 19.26 47.96 14.52
C ARG A 603 19.44 47.86 16.05
N SER A 604 20.65 47.45 16.42
CA SER A 604 21.51 47.83 17.56
C SER A 604 20.92 48.64 18.74
N ILE A 605 21.10 48.10 19.95
CA ILE A 605 21.21 48.84 21.23
C ILE A 605 22.70 48.88 21.62
N PRO A 606 23.29 50.01 22.06
CA PRO A 606 24.73 50.09 22.36
C PRO A 606 25.10 49.78 23.82
N LEU A 607 26.17 48.97 23.94
CA LEU A 607 27.32 48.93 24.87
C LEU A 607 27.17 49.10 26.40
N PHE A 608 27.80 48.16 27.13
CA PHE A 608 28.87 48.27 28.17
C PHE A 608 29.04 46.86 28.80
N GLY A 609 30.17 46.22 29.06
CA GLY A 609 31.60 46.44 28.83
C GLY A 609 32.40 45.25 29.44
N ALA A 610 33.59 44.98 28.89
CA ALA A 610 34.77 44.29 29.46
C ALA A 610 34.67 42.85 30.02
N ALA A 611 35.29 41.88 29.33
CA ALA A 611 36.63 41.34 29.67
C ALA A 611 36.96 40.13 28.77
N ILE A 612 38.10 40.22 28.08
CA ILE A 612 38.67 39.16 27.23
C ILE A 612 39.53 38.26 28.12
N GLU A 613 39.16 36.99 28.24
CA GLU A 613 40.05 35.86 28.52
C GLU A 613 39.36 34.54 28.09
N ALA A 614 39.18 34.37 26.77
CA ALA A 614 38.85 33.10 26.11
C ALA A 614 39.14 33.21 24.61
N VAL A 615 40.42 33.22 24.22
CA VAL A 615 40.83 33.10 22.81
C VAL A 615 40.88 31.62 22.46
N HIS A 616 39.71 31.05 22.19
CA HIS A 616 39.59 29.85 21.34
C HIS A 616 38.28 29.75 20.52
N ASP A 617 37.39 30.77 20.53
CA ASP A 617 36.05 30.65 19.91
C ASP A 617 35.58 31.84 19.05
N VAL A 618 36.41 32.80 18.65
CA VAL A 618 35.89 34.04 18.01
C VAL A 618 36.39 34.30 16.58
N VAL A 619 36.80 33.25 15.85
CA VAL A 619 37.04 33.38 14.39
C VAL A 619 36.20 32.39 13.57
N HIS A 620 35.34 31.59 14.20
CA HIS A 620 34.44 30.66 13.49
C HIS A 620 33.05 31.26 13.16
N ASP A 621 32.73 32.46 13.65
CA ASP A 621 31.34 32.95 13.71
C ASP A 621 30.93 33.99 12.64
N THR A 622 31.71 34.18 11.58
CA THR A 622 31.30 35.10 10.50
C THR A 622 31.47 34.55 9.08
N ALA A 623 31.94 33.31 8.96
CA ALA A 623 31.91 32.54 7.72
C ALA A 623 30.90 31.38 7.76
N GLN A 624 30.50 30.91 8.96
CA GLN A 624 29.45 29.89 9.13
C GLN A 624 28.04 30.44 8.93
N ALA A 625 27.82 31.75 9.12
CA ALA A 625 26.56 32.42 8.73
C ALA A 625 26.29 32.41 7.21
N VAL A 626 27.26 31.96 6.41
CA VAL A 626 27.14 31.72 4.95
C VAL A 626 26.76 30.26 4.65
N VAL A 627 26.70 29.36 5.65
CA VAL A 627 26.27 27.97 5.44
C VAL A 627 24.75 27.84 5.25
N ASP A 628 23.92 28.78 5.71
CA ASP A 628 22.47 28.53 5.82
C ASP A 628 21.57 29.39 4.92
N THR A 629 22.13 30.10 3.93
CA THR A 629 21.34 30.91 2.99
C THR A 629 21.22 30.25 1.61
N LEU A 630 20.03 29.68 1.35
CA LEU A 630 19.43 29.33 0.05
C LEU A 630 20.01 28.12 -0.69
N ILE A 631 19.64 26.91 -0.25
CA ILE A 631 19.70 25.71 -1.09
C ILE A 631 18.43 25.71 -1.97
N PRO A 632 18.50 25.74 -3.32
CA PRO A 632 17.29 25.72 -4.13
C PRO A 632 16.72 24.30 -4.15
N ALA A 633 15.99 23.92 -3.10
CA ALA A 633 14.92 22.96 -3.27
C ALA A 633 13.94 23.59 -4.25
N VAL A 634 13.51 22.82 -5.24
CA VAL A 634 12.37 23.25 -6.05
C VAL A 634 11.26 23.51 -5.04
N GLN A 635 10.78 24.76 -4.97
CA GLN A 635 9.63 25.06 -4.14
C GLN A 635 8.43 24.39 -4.82
N TRP A 636 7.84 23.42 -4.14
CA TRP A 636 6.70 22.68 -4.64
C TRP A 636 5.44 23.48 -4.32
N LEU A 637 5.18 24.43 -5.21
CA LEU A 637 3.85 24.97 -5.35
C LEU A 637 2.95 23.87 -5.89
N VAL A 638 1.75 23.78 -5.33
CA VAL A 638 0.77 22.79 -5.72
C VAL A 638 0.35 23.04 -7.16
N SER A 639 0.92 22.25 -8.07
CA SER A 639 0.62 22.34 -9.50
C SER A 639 0.38 20.95 -10.06
N THR A 640 -0.66 20.82 -10.87
CA THR A 640 -1.07 19.54 -11.46
C THR A 640 0.08 18.81 -12.18
N PRO A 641 0.91 19.45 -13.03
CA PRO A 641 2.03 18.75 -13.68
C PRO A 641 3.03 18.16 -12.68
N LEU A 642 3.36 18.89 -11.62
CA LEU A 642 4.26 18.45 -10.56
C LEU A 642 3.67 17.28 -9.77
N ILE A 643 2.39 17.36 -9.37
CA ILE A 643 1.71 16.30 -8.63
C ILE A 643 1.64 15.00 -9.44
N VAL A 644 1.23 15.10 -10.71
CA VAL A 644 1.15 13.95 -11.61
C VAL A 644 2.53 13.33 -11.81
N ALA A 645 3.57 14.15 -12.02
CA ALA A 645 4.94 13.66 -12.17
C ALA A 645 5.43 12.94 -10.90
N SER A 646 5.14 13.47 -9.71
CA SER A 646 5.53 12.87 -8.43
C SER A 646 4.89 11.49 -8.22
N HIS A 647 3.59 11.35 -8.49
CA HIS A 647 2.94 10.03 -8.41
C HIS A 647 3.52 9.05 -9.43
N LEU A 648 3.73 9.52 -10.66
CA LEU A 648 4.26 8.67 -11.73
C LEU A 648 5.67 8.14 -11.40
N VAL A 649 6.58 8.97 -10.88
CA VAL A 649 7.90 8.45 -10.49
C VAL A 649 7.79 7.51 -9.29
N ALA A 650 6.93 7.81 -8.31
CA ALA A 650 6.78 6.96 -7.13
C ALA A 650 6.16 5.58 -7.45
N ASP A 651 5.35 5.48 -8.50
CA ASP A 651 4.77 4.23 -9.00
C ASP A 651 5.73 3.37 -9.82
N HIS A 652 6.67 4.00 -10.52
CA HIS A 652 7.47 3.35 -11.55
C HIS A 652 8.95 3.20 -11.20
N GLU A 653 9.43 3.88 -10.16
CA GLU A 653 10.83 3.87 -9.73
C GLU A 653 11.02 3.27 -8.33
N ASP A 654 12.24 2.74 -8.14
CA ASP A 654 12.71 2.44 -6.80
C ASP A 654 13.12 3.74 -6.08
N ILE A 655 12.51 3.94 -4.91
CA ILE A 655 12.74 5.09 -4.04
C ILE A 655 13.76 4.74 -2.94
N GLY A 656 13.99 3.45 -2.67
CA GLY A 656 15.03 2.93 -1.78
C GLY A 656 15.26 3.75 -0.51
N LEU A 657 16.52 4.13 -0.28
CA LEU A 657 16.95 4.91 0.88
C LEU A 657 16.54 6.40 0.85
N LEU A 658 15.75 6.86 -0.13
CA LEU A 658 15.06 8.16 0.01
C LEU A 658 13.96 8.08 1.08
N ASP A 659 13.43 6.89 1.32
CA ASP A 659 12.47 6.66 2.40
C ASP A 659 13.15 6.72 3.78
N CYS A 660 12.66 7.59 4.67
CA CYS A 660 13.17 7.72 6.03
C CYS A 660 13.03 6.44 6.86
N TYR A 661 11.96 5.65 6.66
CA TYR A 661 11.80 4.38 7.35
C TYR A 661 12.90 3.39 6.94
N GLU A 662 13.22 3.31 5.64
CA GLU A 662 14.27 2.41 5.15
C GLU A 662 15.64 2.80 5.71
N ARG A 663 15.96 4.10 5.77
CA ARG A 663 17.19 4.59 6.41
C ARG A 663 17.24 4.19 7.88
N ARG A 664 16.16 4.43 8.63
CA ARG A 664 16.10 4.11 10.06
C ARG A 664 16.25 2.61 10.31
N ARG A 665 15.54 1.78 9.54
CA ARG A 665 15.60 0.33 9.63
C ARG A 665 16.99 -0.20 9.32
N THR A 666 17.63 0.28 8.24
CA THR A 666 18.97 -0.17 7.85
C THR A 666 20.00 0.16 8.93
N ARG A 667 19.93 1.35 9.55
CA ARG A 667 20.80 1.72 10.67
C ARG A 667 20.61 0.80 11.88
N ILE A 668 19.36 0.52 12.26
CA ILE A 668 19.04 -0.42 13.35
C ILE A 668 19.58 -1.82 13.06
N LEU A 669 19.47 -2.29 11.81
CA LEU A 669 20.01 -3.60 11.42
C LEU A 669 21.54 -3.63 11.43
N ALA A 670 22.21 -2.58 10.98
CA ALA A 670 23.66 -2.47 11.05
C ALA A 670 24.16 -2.50 12.52
N ASP A 671 23.49 -1.76 13.41
CA ASP A 671 23.78 -1.81 14.85
C ASP A 671 23.61 -3.21 15.44
N LEU A 672 22.53 -3.89 15.07
CA LEU A 672 22.27 -5.26 15.52
C LEU A 672 23.33 -6.24 15.00
N GLN A 673 23.76 -6.09 13.74
CA GLN A 673 24.86 -6.87 13.15
C GLN A 673 26.19 -6.64 13.88
N ARG A 674 26.52 -5.39 14.23
CA ARG A 674 27.72 -5.08 15.04
C ARG A 674 27.69 -5.72 16.41
N GLN A 675 26.54 -5.66 17.09
CA GLN A 675 26.37 -6.30 18.40
C GLN A 675 26.50 -7.83 18.29
N ALA A 676 25.93 -8.43 17.24
CA ALA A 676 26.07 -9.86 17.00
C ALA A 676 27.50 -10.26 16.67
N ALA A 677 28.22 -9.45 15.89
CA ALA A 677 29.63 -9.66 15.53
C ALA A 677 30.57 -9.51 16.75
N SER A 678 30.21 -8.70 17.74
CA SER A 678 30.95 -8.57 19.01
C SER A 678 30.61 -9.65 20.04
N GLY A 679 29.74 -10.60 19.70
CA GLY A 679 29.42 -11.77 20.52
C GLY A 679 28.21 -11.60 21.44
N ALA A 680 27.37 -10.58 21.25
CA ALA A 680 26.13 -10.43 22.01
C ALA A 680 25.11 -11.51 21.60
N SER A 681 24.82 -12.44 22.52
CA SER A 681 23.91 -13.57 22.28
C SER A 681 22.51 -13.12 21.85
N ASP A 682 21.98 -12.08 22.50
CA ASP A 682 20.62 -11.60 22.27
C ASP A 682 20.49 -10.99 20.86
N ALA A 683 21.55 -10.33 20.37
CA ALA A 683 21.61 -9.79 19.02
C ALA A 683 21.68 -10.88 17.96
N GLN A 684 22.47 -11.94 18.20
CA GLN A 684 22.56 -13.11 17.32
C GLN A 684 21.22 -13.85 17.24
N ASP A 685 20.59 -14.09 18.38
CA ASP A 685 19.29 -14.76 18.47
C ASP A 685 18.19 -13.93 17.78
N THR A 686 18.21 -12.61 17.97
CA THR A 686 17.32 -11.69 17.27
C THR A 686 17.55 -11.79 15.76
N LEU A 687 18.76 -11.59 15.23
CA LEU A 687 19.04 -11.72 13.78
C LEU A 687 18.57 -13.07 13.21
N SER A 688 18.81 -14.16 13.94
CA SER A 688 18.37 -15.50 13.54
C SER A 688 16.86 -15.57 13.33
N ARG A 689 16.07 -15.00 14.24
CA ARG A 689 14.59 -14.95 14.13
C ARG A 689 14.12 -14.10 12.94
N LEU A 690 14.73 -12.93 12.74
CA LEU A 690 14.29 -11.95 11.74
C LEU A 690 14.51 -12.40 10.31
N PHE A 691 15.61 -13.13 10.10
CA PHE A 691 15.99 -13.70 8.82
C PHE A 691 15.77 -15.21 8.81
N SER A 692 14.91 -15.73 9.71
CA SER A 692 14.58 -17.15 9.75
C SER A 692 14.02 -17.59 8.39
N GLY A 693 14.54 -18.71 7.88
CA GLY A 693 14.18 -19.22 6.56
C GLY A 693 14.83 -18.51 5.37
N ASN A 694 15.37 -17.30 5.52
CA ASN A 694 15.99 -16.59 4.40
C ASN A 694 17.37 -17.18 4.08
N ARG A 695 17.63 -17.49 2.80
CA ARG A 695 18.93 -18.04 2.35
C ARG A 695 20.04 -17.00 2.37
N GLN A 696 19.69 -15.71 2.38
CA GLN A 696 20.61 -14.59 2.48
C GLN A 696 20.57 -13.99 3.89
N GLN A 697 20.78 -14.82 4.92
CA GLN A 697 21.09 -14.26 6.24
C GLN A 697 22.37 -13.42 6.10
N PRO A 698 22.33 -12.11 6.44
CA PRO A 698 23.55 -11.33 6.43
C PRO A 698 24.53 -11.95 7.43
N GLU A 699 25.80 -12.11 7.02
CA GLU A 699 26.82 -12.56 7.96
C GLU A 699 26.92 -11.52 9.09
N ALA A 700 27.10 -11.96 10.33
CA ALA A 700 27.36 -11.06 11.45
C ALA A 700 28.78 -10.48 11.30
N SER A 701 28.92 -9.51 10.40
CA SER A 701 30.19 -8.89 10.00
C SER A 701 30.15 -7.41 10.33
N ALA A 702 31.03 -6.96 11.24
CA ALA A 702 31.17 -5.55 11.55
C ALA A 702 31.50 -4.71 10.31
N LYS A 703 32.26 -5.27 9.36
CA LYS A 703 32.61 -4.59 8.11
C LYS A 703 31.40 -4.38 7.20
N GLU A 704 30.49 -5.35 7.12
CA GLU A 704 29.26 -5.20 6.33
C GLU A 704 28.32 -4.20 6.99
N ALA A 705 28.20 -4.25 8.32
CA ALA A 705 27.43 -3.26 9.07
C ALA A 705 27.95 -1.83 8.86
N ASP A 706 29.28 -1.62 8.90
CA ASP A 706 29.88 -0.31 8.66
C ASP A 706 29.67 0.16 7.20
N GLN A 707 29.61 -0.75 6.23
CA GLN A 707 29.29 -0.43 4.84
C GLN A 707 27.82 -0.02 4.67
N GLU A 708 26.90 -0.73 5.31
CA GLU A 708 25.48 -0.37 5.29
C GLU A 708 25.24 0.97 6.00
N GLU A 709 25.86 1.22 7.14
CA GLU A 709 25.76 2.52 7.81
C GLU A 709 26.32 3.65 6.95
N ALA A 710 27.47 3.47 6.29
CA ALA A 710 28.01 4.49 5.39
C ALA A 710 27.06 4.80 4.20
N LYS A 711 26.32 3.81 3.70
CA LYS A 711 25.27 4.04 2.68
C LYS A 711 24.12 4.85 3.26
N VAL A 712 23.68 4.55 4.48
CA VAL A 712 22.61 5.30 5.16
C VAL A 712 23.05 6.73 5.44
N ASP A 713 24.28 6.97 5.89
CA ASP A 713 24.80 8.31 6.15
C ASP A 713 24.85 9.16 4.87
N ALA A 714 25.27 8.57 3.75
CA ALA A 714 25.20 9.21 2.44
C ALA A 714 23.74 9.50 2.03
N ALA A 715 22.82 8.58 2.30
CA ALA A 715 21.40 8.75 2.01
C ALA A 715 20.73 9.79 2.91
N ASP A 716 21.12 9.92 4.18
CA ASP A 716 20.61 10.97 5.08
C ASP A 716 21.05 12.35 4.60
N LYS A 717 22.30 12.48 4.14
CA LYS A 717 22.78 13.73 3.52
C LYS A 717 21.96 14.06 2.27
N ASP A 718 21.82 13.09 1.36
CA ASP A 718 21.03 13.24 0.13
C ASP A 718 19.56 13.58 0.42
N ALA A 719 18.97 12.96 1.44
CA ALA A 719 17.60 13.21 1.85
C ALA A 719 17.38 14.60 2.40
N LYS A 720 18.31 15.10 3.23
CA LYS A 720 18.30 16.47 3.75
C LYS A 720 18.43 17.49 2.63
N GLU A 721 19.30 17.24 1.66
CA GLU A 721 19.48 18.13 0.52
C GLU A 721 18.21 18.18 -0.35
N ASN A 722 17.55 17.03 -0.56
CA ASN A 722 16.42 16.90 -1.50
C ASN A 722 15.03 16.93 -0.85
N ILE A 723 14.95 17.22 0.45
CA ILE A 723 13.68 17.22 1.20
C ILE A 723 12.64 18.13 0.51
N PRO A 724 11.38 17.68 0.36
CA PRO A 724 10.32 18.51 -0.21
C PRO A 724 10.13 19.81 0.58
N VAL A 725 10.14 20.95 -0.10
CA VAL A 725 9.70 22.25 0.44
C VAL A 725 8.35 22.57 -0.17
N ILE A 726 7.30 22.63 0.66
CA ILE A 726 5.92 22.82 0.23
C ILE A 726 5.42 24.23 0.57
N HIS A 727 4.66 24.81 -0.36
CA HIS A 727 3.96 26.08 -0.16
C HIS A 727 2.45 25.93 -0.44
N PRO A 728 1.69 25.26 0.45
CA PRO A 728 0.24 25.24 0.39
C PRO A 728 -0.39 26.64 0.34
N VAL A 729 -1.46 26.81 -0.43
CA VAL A 729 -2.14 28.12 -0.58
C VAL A 729 -3.64 28.02 -0.33
N VAL A 730 -4.22 29.10 0.19
CA VAL A 730 -5.65 29.39 0.09
C VAL A 730 -5.83 30.24 -1.17
N ASP A 731 -6.48 29.66 -2.19
CA ASP A 731 -6.64 30.28 -3.50
C ASP A 731 -8.08 30.79 -3.74
N GLY A 732 -8.96 30.60 -2.76
CA GLY A 732 -10.34 31.06 -2.80
C GLY A 732 -11.23 30.13 -3.61
N ARG A 733 -10.85 28.85 -3.75
CA ARG A 733 -11.69 27.83 -4.37
C ARG A 733 -13.00 27.62 -3.60
N LEU A 734 -13.08 27.99 -2.32
CA LEU A 734 -14.35 28.04 -1.59
C LEU A 734 -14.72 29.48 -1.21
N LYS A 735 -15.43 30.18 -2.10
CA LYS A 735 -15.73 31.61 -1.93
C LYS A 735 -17.13 31.86 -1.39
N ASP A 736 -17.22 32.32 -0.14
CA ASP A 736 -18.46 32.87 0.43
C ASP A 736 -18.64 34.33 -0.01
N VAL A 737 -19.72 34.60 -0.75
CA VAL A 737 -20.03 35.95 -1.23
C VAL A 737 -20.49 36.88 -0.10
N ALA A 738 -20.94 36.34 1.03
CA ALA A 738 -21.31 37.14 2.20
C ALA A 738 -20.08 37.68 2.94
N GLY A 739 -18.99 36.90 3.00
CA GLY A 739 -17.73 37.29 3.64
C GLY A 739 -16.91 38.32 2.86
N ALA A 740 -17.10 38.42 1.53
CA ALA A 740 -16.40 39.39 0.68
C ALA A 740 -16.90 40.85 0.81
N ALA A 741 -17.90 41.10 1.66
CA ALA A 741 -18.50 42.42 1.91
C ALA A 741 -18.06 43.06 3.25
N GLN A 742 -17.11 42.45 3.98
CA GLN A 742 -16.51 42.98 5.21
C GLN A 742 -15.07 43.44 5.01
#